data_AF-A0A5C9C982-F1
#
_entry.id   AF-A0A5C9C982-F1
#
_cell.length_a   1.000
_cell.length_b   1.000
_cell.length_c   1.000
_cell.angle_alpha   90.00
_cell.angle_beta   90.00
_cell.angle_gamma   90.00
#
_symmetry.space_group_name_H-M   'P 1'
#
loop_
_entity.id
_entity.type
_entity.pdbx_description
1 polymer ?
#
loop_
_entity_poly.entity_id
_entity_poly.type
_entity_poly.pdbx_seq_one_letter_code
_entity_poly.pdbx_strand_id
1 'polypeptide(L)'
;MSDRLNHIARAIATQFRRATRRLTSLMGAVSCVGMLTALWLSLICQASLAQPMPPLDESLNRAIHEIATKQAVDVREFQALLQEFVAMLNTNESRVAQFVPRVATPERVDRLFRMPEVARLPKTVRENGLIFAGQAGSTLMTFDKPSDVVAKVSFWFPAEMDSARSRDDRLAINLYGPFKNWAVEPATFMALWNCMPTEVWLDPKANPFRNRLGKPKFMSIRGNGSQDTDFGECVRARNGYYGVYTNEEAAQLAEQLRLMAGRVVPHLQNKFANFLQTNRCRGSGPDDCVLLLHLWASLTADDPRLARMLQSLETDVALNAPLPAMKMPFDGSNPHFEAGAERFDAVWRRAAFLRAKLRSILSGSDAWPKEALRESIGQIIVLQKLLEGPYASRFDYADLDYRAPAISPWRVLYTELRVRETGPNGLPPEILEWVPRPRDGVTLRRVRAAVLEALSDMEGIADCRVVKPWLTPELATEYALSRLGISRDGSAPSCAQPDWPWLKAGASEAAVLERTRYLDYLQAANSKSRDEVLSQLANYGDDCFGKQKGSLPDWQQRLCSRWIHEPATVQLTLKNSKLRLDKSRQFRQFVSQAPRDGGNGIADQRAWLSSLAQGMPGQASTHLAAYAKELQDKGQVIDVVNLWRHPGHSRALFELHMAGGDCATVLLLLTPHGVQKVFVPPRISQRSVCHTDIVRVSDLDQDGRLEVWWTPESWGATRFDACTGDDGDLRRNLDCSAIDQPAEMAEIDGAALTYFVNNRQSRSETPTEEVWTSSENLYQFAKSPDIQVVGLTPACNRILVGSVLYQKLGIAEWSENASAGREVMELACARHPIHPDQTIVALFHELAGATGPNDVYRAGFVVAVIDIQRKRVLSIYRSEIEEDGGTRIRGGGGLRLDTARYHLTPNVRAFGVRMSIAYSPRYAEGGSSDQLTLFVEEGNKLRPVLSDLAMSSWEMLDSNGCFDQPENSELPCVIEDQTRTLALAPSSTNGWRDLELTTMTTQRDSGVPGKRQVEKTLRYLKNKYE
;
A
#
# COMPACT_ATOMS: atom_id res chain seq x y z
N MET A 1 56.05 -7.99 14.46
CA MET A 1 56.09 -7.62 13.03
C MET A 1 56.72 -6.23 12.81
N SER A 2 56.55 -5.28 13.73
CA SER A 2 57.18 -3.94 13.71
C SER A 2 58.72 -3.96 13.76
N ASP A 3 59.34 -4.83 14.57
CA ASP A 3 60.82 -4.82 14.73
C ASP A 3 61.60 -5.39 13.54
N ARG A 4 60.99 -6.24 12.71
CA ARG A 4 61.64 -6.75 11.48
C ARG A 4 61.71 -5.70 10.37
N LEU A 5 60.74 -4.78 10.30
CA LEU A 5 60.73 -3.69 9.31
C LEU A 5 61.78 -2.62 9.62
N ASN A 6 62.00 -2.33 10.90
CA ASN A 6 63.02 -1.37 11.33
C ASN A 6 64.46 -1.86 11.07
N HIS A 7 64.70 -3.17 11.09
CA HIS A 7 66.02 -3.72 10.77
C HIS A 7 66.35 -3.67 9.26
N ILE A 8 65.34 -3.84 8.40
CA ILE A 8 65.49 -3.78 6.95
C ILE A 8 65.74 -2.33 6.47
N ALA A 9 65.03 -1.35 7.05
CA ALA A 9 65.22 0.06 6.72
C ALA A 9 66.64 0.57 7.04
N ARG A 10 67.24 0.11 8.15
CA ARG A 10 68.63 0.46 8.52
C ARG A 10 69.67 -0.20 7.62
N ALA A 11 69.42 -1.41 7.13
CA ALA A 11 70.29 -2.09 6.18
C ALA A 11 70.35 -1.37 4.81
N ILE A 12 69.19 -0.90 4.32
CA ILE A 12 69.07 -0.18 3.04
C ILE A 12 69.75 1.20 3.12
N ALA A 13 69.56 1.94 4.22
CA ALA A 13 70.21 3.24 4.41
C ALA A 13 71.76 3.14 4.48
N THR A 14 72.28 2.01 4.96
CA THR A 14 73.72 1.77 5.06
C THR A 14 74.35 1.40 3.71
N GLN A 15 73.61 0.70 2.83
CA GLN A 15 74.05 0.45 1.45
C GLN A 15 74.03 1.73 0.60
N PHE A 16 73.03 2.60 0.77
CA PHE A 16 72.93 3.85 0.00
C PHE A 16 74.06 4.85 0.32
N ARG A 17 74.53 4.88 1.58
CA ARG A 17 75.70 5.69 1.99
C ARG A 17 77.04 5.16 1.47
N ARG A 18 77.14 3.85 1.19
CA ARG A 18 78.36 3.26 0.58
C ARG A 18 78.40 3.47 -0.93
N ALA A 19 77.26 3.53 -1.62
CA ALA A 19 77.17 3.82 -3.05
C ALA A 19 77.49 5.29 -3.37
N THR A 20 77.00 6.23 -2.55
CA THR A 20 77.23 7.67 -2.74
C THR A 20 78.68 8.10 -2.48
N ARG A 21 79.42 7.41 -1.61
CA ARG A 21 80.87 7.65 -1.40
C ARG A 21 81.77 7.09 -2.52
N ARG A 22 81.29 6.14 -3.33
CA ARG A 22 82.04 5.64 -4.50
C ARG A 22 81.82 6.50 -5.75
N LEU A 23 80.71 7.26 -5.82
CA LEU A 23 80.42 8.17 -6.93
C LEU A 23 81.16 9.51 -6.81
N THR A 24 81.45 9.98 -5.60
CA THR A 24 82.19 11.24 -5.40
C THR A 24 83.70 11.13 -5.61
N SER A 25 84.29 9.93 -5.69
CA SER A 25 85.72 9.76 -6.01
C SER A 25 86.01 9.61 -7.51
N LEU A 26 85.00 9.62 -8.38
CA LEU A 26 85.12 9.43 -9.83
C LEU A 26 84.98 10.72 -10.65
N MET A 27 84.57 11.84 -10.04
CA MET A 27 84.40 13.14 -10.73
C MET A 27 85.56 14.14 -10.51
N GLY A 28 86.72 13.68 -10.06
CA GLY A 28 87.87 14.54 -9.72
C GLY A 28 88.88 14.81 -10.85
N ALA A 29 88.71 14.28 -12.06
CA ALA A 29 89.76 14.41 -13.09
C ALA A 29 89.24 14.37 -14.52
N VAL A 30 88.58 15.43 -15.03
CA VAL A 30 88.69 15.87 -16.44
C VAL A 30 88.32 17.36 -16.51
N SER A 31 89.29 18.25 -16.32
CA SER A 31 89.13 19.68 -16.58
C SER A 31 90.28 20.15 -17.47
N CYS A 32 90.15 19.94 -18.78
CA CYS A 32 90.98 20.60 -19.81
C CYS A 32 90.50 20.41 -21.28
N VAL A 33 89.30 19.86 -21.54
CA VAL A 33 88.79 19.64 -22.92
C VAL A 33 87.64 20.60 -23.30
N GLY A 34 87.27 21.53 -22.42
CA GLY A 34 86.06 22.35 -22.54
C GLY A 34 86.09 23.53 -23.52
N MET A 35 87.23 23.90 -24.10
CA MET A 35 87.31 25.09 -24.97
C MET A 35 87.24 24.81 -26.47
N LEU A 36 87.51 23.59 -26.93
CA LEU A 36 87.41 23.22 -28.36
C LEU A 36 86.02 22.70 -28.77
N THR A 37 85.23 22.21 -27.82
CA THR A 37 83.86 21.73 -28.06
C THR A 37 82.84 22.88 -28.16
N ALA A 38 83.07 24.02 -27.50
CA ALA A 38 82.18 25.18 -27.56
C ALA A 38 82.18 25.88 -28.93
N LEU A 39 83.31 25.91 -29.64
CA LEU A 39 83.41 26.44 -31.00
C LEU A 39 82.83 25.48 -32.06
N TRP A 40 82.92 24.17 -31.83
CA TRP A 40 82.32 23.15 -32.70
C TRP A 40 80.78 23.08 -32.54
N LEU A 41 80.25 23.25 -31.33
CA LEU A 41 78.80 23.34 -31.07
C LEU A 41 78.16 24.63 -31.60
N SER A 42 78.89 25.75 -31.62
CA SER A 42 78.44 27.01 -32.22
C SER A 42 78.28 26.90 -33.75
N LEU A 43 79.22 26.24 -34.44
CA LEU A 43 79.12 26.01 -35.89
C LEU A 43 78.04 24.98 -36.27
N ILE A 44 77.79 23.96 -35.44
CA ILE A 44 76.69 23.00 -35.65
C ILE A 44 75.32 23.66 -35.41
N CYS A 45 75.21 24.60 -34.47
CA CYS A 45 73.97 25.34 -34.23
C CYS A 45 73.58 26.27 -35.39
N GLN A 46 74.54 26.84 -36.14
CA GLN A 46 74.24 27.64 -37.33
C GLN A 46 73.99 26.79 -38.59
N ALA A 47 74.54 25.58 -38.68
CA ALA A 47 74.29 24.66 -39.80
C ALA A 47 73.03 23.78 -39.63
N SER A 48 72.44 23.69 -38.42
CA SER A 48 71.25 22.86 -38.16
C SER A 48 69.92 23.55 -38.49
N LEU A 49 69.92 24.78 -39.02
CA LEU A 49 68.70 25.51 -39.42
C LEU A 49 68.12 25.08 -40.77
N ALA A 50 68.75 24.12 -41.46
CA ALA A 50 68.25 23.53 -42.71
C ALA A 50 68.54 22.02 -42.77
N GLN A 51 68.01 21.23 -41.84
CA GLN A 51 67.89 19.79 -42.11
C GLN A 51 66.84 19.60 -43.21
N PRO A 52 67.15 18.87 -44.31
CA PRO A 52 66.14 18.52 -45.29
C PRO A 52 65.08 17.66 -44.60
N MET A 53 63.81 18.07 -44.74
CA MET A 53 62.69 17.33 -44.17
C MET A 53 62.69 15.88 -44.71
N PRO A 54 62.32 14.88 -43.88
CA PRO A 54 62.30 13.48 -44.30
C PRO A 54 61.42 13.33 -45.56
N PRO A 55 61.83 12.50 -46.53
CA PRO A 55 61.07 12.32 -47.76
C PRO A 55 59.69 11.73 -47.45
N LEU A 56 58.64 12.32 -48.04
CA LEU A 56 57.27 11.81 -47.95
C LEU A 56 57.21 10.41 -48.58
N ASP A 57 56.35 9.53 -48.04
CA ASP A 57 56.08 8.21 -48.62
C ASP A 57 55.62 8.33 -50.09
N GLU A 58 55.99 7.35 -50.93
CA GLU A 58 55.69 7.28 -52.36
C GLU A 58 54.17 7.22 -52.63
N SER A 59 53.39 6.67 -51.69
CA SER A 59 51.93 6.71 -51.73
C SER A 59 51.37 8.14 -51.58
N LEU A 60 51.92 8.91 -50.65
CA LEU A 60 51.54 10.30 -50.38
C LEU A 60 51.99 11.22 -51.51
N ASN A 61 53.21 11.04 -52.04
CA ASN A 61 53.68 11.81 -53.19
C ASN A 61 52.81 11.62 -54.44
N ARG A 62 52.31 10.40 -54.69
CA ARG A 62 51.36 10.15 -55.79
C ARG A 62 50.03 10.86 -55.60
N ALA A 63 49.45 10.79 -54.40
CA ALA A 63 48.21 11.51 -54.06
C ALA A 63 48.39 13.02 -54.23
N ILE A 64 49.53 13.57 -53.79
CA ILE A 64 49.87 14.99 -53.91
C ILE A 64 49.92 15.43 -55.37
N HIS A 65 50.65 14.70 -56.22
CA HIS A 65 50.75 15.03 -57.64
C HIS A 65 49.39 14.95 -58.34
N GLU A 66 48.56 13.96 -58.03
CA GLU A 66 47.23 13.82 -58.62
C GLU A 66 46.31 14.99 -58.23
N ILE A 67 46.29 15.38 -56.95
CA ILE A 67 45.46 16.47 -56.42
C ILE A 67 45.90 17.81 -57.00
N ALA A 68 47.20 18.11 -56.96
CA ALA A 68 47.73 19.39 -57.41
C ALA A 68 47.56 19.59 -58.92
N THR A 69 47.68 18.51 -59.72
CA THR A 69 47.47 18.57 -61.18
C THR A 69 46.00 18.81 -61.54
N LYS A 70 45.05 18.23 -60.80
CA LYS A 70 43.61 18.37 -61.07
C LYS A 70 43.04 19.72 -60.64
N GLN A 71 43.62 20.36 -59.62
CA GLN A 71 43.08 21.58 -59.01
C GLN A 71 43.87 22.86 -59.35
N ALA A 72 44.88 22.77 -60.23
CA ALA A 72 45.78 23.88 -60.58
C ALA A 72 46.39 24.58 -59.34
N VAL A 73 46.68 23.80 -58.30
CA VAL A 73 47.33 24.28 -57.07
C VAL A 73 48.85 24.16 -57.26
N ASP A 74 49.61 25.13 -56.74
CA ASP A 74 51.06 25.04 -56.73
C ASP A 74 51.50 23.79 -55.94
N VAL A 75 52.03 22.80 -56.68
CA VAL A 75 52.49 21.51 -56.15
C VAL A 75 53.53 21.71 -55.05
N ARG A 76 54.40 22.72 -55.17
CA ARG A 76 55.47 22.98 -54.20
C ARG A 76 54.91 23.57 -52.90
N GLU A 77 53.95 24.48 -53.01
CA GLU A 77 53.24 25.04 -51.85
C GLU A 77 52.48 23.94 -51.09
N PHE A 78 51.79 23.07 -51.83
CA PHE A 78 51.03 21.96 -51.27
C PHE A 78 51.93 20.90 -50.61
N GLN A 79 53.06 20.56 -51.24
CA GLN A 79 54.07 19.67 -50.65
C GLN A 79 54.66 20.25 -49.37
N ALA A 80 55.01 21.54 -49.35
CA ALA A 80 55.57 22.20 -48.17
C ALA A 80 54.58 22.22 -47.00
N LEU A 81 53.29 22.43 -47.28
CA LEU A 81 52.23 22.37 -46.27
C LEU A 81 52.11 20.97 -45.64
N LEU A 82 52.09 19.92 -46.46
CA LEU A 82 51.96 18.54 -45.97
C LEU A 82 53.22 18.05 -45.25
N GLN A 83 54.40 18.47 -45.69
CA GLN A 83 55.64 18.19 -44.97
C GLN A 83 55.63 18.79 -43.57
N GLU A 84 55.04 19.98 -43.40
CA GLU A 84 54.89 20.59 -42.07
C GLU A 84 53.86 19.84 -41.20
N PHE A 85 52.80 19.27 -41.78
CA PHE A 85 51.89 18.38 -41.06
C PHE A 85 52.60 17.11 -40.56
N VAL A 86 53.49 16.54 -41.39
CA VAL A 86 54.34 15.39 -41.00
C VAL A 86 55.39 15.78 -39.96
N ALA A 87 55.94 16.99 -40.02
CA ALA A 87 56.82 17.50 -38.97
C ALA A 87 56.08 17.63 -37.62
N MET A 88 54.83 18.08 -37.64
CA MET A 88 53.97 18.12 -36.45
C MET A 88 53.71 16.72 -35.89
N LEU A 89 53.42 15.73 -36.74
CA LEU A 89 53.21 14.34 -36.35
C LEU A 89 54.38 13.75 -35.54
N ASN A 90 55.60 14.20 -35.81
CA ASN A 90 56.81 13.75 -35.11
C ASN A 90 57.12 14.59 -33.85
N THR A 91 56.28 15.58 -33.52
CA THR A 91 56.41 16.39 -32.31
C THR A 91 55.72 15.69 -31.14
N ASN A 92 56.39 15.63 -29.98
CA ASN A 92 55.77 15.10 -28.76
C ASN A 92 54.48 15.88 -28.42
N GLU A 93 53.40 15.18 -28.08
CA GLU A 93 52.08 15.77 -27.79
C GLU A 93 52.14 16.93 -26.78
N SER A 94 52.99 16.82 -25.74
CA SER A 94 53.15 17.87 -24.73
C SER A 94 53.81 19.16 -25.27
N ARG A 95 54.42 19.09 -26.45
CA ARG A 95 55.14 20.20 -27.10
C ARG A 95 54.44 20.73 -28.35
N VAL A 96 53.31 20.13 -28.76
CA VAL A 96 52.55 20.57 -29.94
C VAL A 96 52.13 22.04 -29.83
N ALA A 97 51.77 22.51 -28.63
CA ALA A 97 51.42 23.91 -28.39
C ALA A 97 52.58 24.90 -28.64
N GLN A 98 53.82 24.43 -28.65
CA GLN A 98 55.04 25.24 -28.89
C GLN A 98 55.50 25.19 -30.35
N PHE A 99 54.87 24.37 -31.19
CA PHE A 99 55.22 24.23 -32.59
C PHE A 99 54.86 25.52 -33.35
N VAL A 100 55.84 26.11 -34.03
CA VAL A 100 55.67 27.36 -34.79
C VAL A 100 55.51 27.01 -36.27
N PRO A 101 54.31 27.11 -36.85
CA PRO A 101 54.14 26.90 -38.28
C PRO A 101 54.84 27.99 -39.09
N ARG A 102 55.48 27.59 -40.18
CA ARG A 102 56.13 28.47 -41.16
C ARG A 102 55.34 28.52 -42.47
N VAL A 103 54.73 27.41 -42.87
CA VAL A 103 54.02 27.24 -44.14
C VAL A 103 52.52 27.03 -43.93
N ALA A 104 52.13 26.28 -42.89
CA ALA A 104 50.79 25.96 -42.44
C ALA A 104 50.11 27.14 -41.74
N THR A 105 50.02 28.28 -42.44
CA THR A 105 49.24 29.43 -41.96
C THR A 105 47.76 29.09 -41.95
N PRO A 106 46.95 29.74 -41.08
CA PRO A 106 45.51 29.50 -41.01
C PRO A 106 44.81 29.58 -42.38
N GLU A 107 45.15 30.56 -43.21
CA GLU A 107 44.51 30.77 -44.52
C GLU A 107 44.80 29.63 -45.50
N ARG A 108 46.02 29.08 -45.44
CA ARG A 108 46.45 27.97 -46.30
C ARG A 108 45.80 26.66 -45.87
N VAL A 109 45.73 26.42 -44.57
CA VAL A 109 45.05 25.26 -43.98
C VAL A 109 43.56 25.33 -44.30
N ASP A 110 42.90 26.47 -44.09
CA ASP A 110 41.51 26.70 -44.44
C ASP A 110 41.25 26.41 -45.92
N ARG A 111 42.10 26.92 -46.81
CA ARG A 111 41.99 26.71 -48.26
C ARG A 111 42.07 25.21 -48.60
N LEU A 112 43.04 24.50 -48.02
CA LEU A 112 43.21 23.07 -48.25
C LEU A 112 42.00 22.27 -47.75
N PHE A 113 41.57 22.48 -46.50
CA PHE A 113 40.50 21.70 -45.89
C PHE A 113 39.09 22.06 -46.41
N ARG A 114 38.97 23.05 -47.30
CA ARG A 114 37.76 23.31 -48.09
C ARG A 114 37.75 22.60 -49.44
N MET A 115 38.88 22.02 -49.88
CA MET A 115 38.94 21.23 -51.11
C MET A 115 38.33 19.84 -50.90
N PRO A 116 37.48 19.34 -51.81
CA PRO A 116 36.97 17.96 -51.76
C PRO A 116 38.10 16.90 -51.73
N GLU A 117 39.24 17.22 -52.33
CA GLU A 117 40.41 16.35 -52.43
C GLU A 117 41.09 16.08 -51.08
N VAL A 118 40.82 16.88 -50.05
CA VAL A 118 41.38 16.67 -48.72
C VAL A 118 41.04 15.27 -48.20
N ALA A 119 39.86 14.73 -48.54
CA ALA A 119 39.41 13.39 -48.16
C ALA A 119 40.28 12.26 -48.73
N ARG A 120 41.09 12.53 -49.77
CA ARG A 120 42.04 11.56 -50.36
C ARG A 120 43.37 11.50 -49.63
N LEU A 121 43.67 12.48 -48.77
CA LEU A 121 44.88 12.47 -47.97
C LEU A 121 44.82 11.35 -46.92
N PRO A 122 45.97 10.77 -46.53
CA PRO A 122 46.02 9.82 -45.42
C PRO A 122 45.32 10.39 -44.19
N LYS A 123 44.52 9.55 -43.53
CA LYS A 123 43.73 9.93 -42.35
C LYS A 123 44.56 10.66 -41.29
N THR A 124 45.74 10.15 -40.97
CA THR A 124 46.65 10.75 -39.98
C THR A 124 47.09 12.16 -40.36
N VAL A 125 47.32 12.41 -41.66
CA VAL A 125 47.68 13.74 -42.17
C VAL A 125 46.50 14.71 -42.04
N ARG A 126 45.27 14.25 -42.32
CA ARG A 126 44.05 15.06 -42.11
C ARG A 126 43.83 15.38 -40.63
N GLU A 127 43.96 14.39 -39.75
CA GLU A 127 43.80 14.56 -38.30
C GLU A 127 44.77 15.60 -37.73
N ASN A 128 46.03 15.57 -38.16
CA ASN A 128 47.07 16.47 -37.67
C ASN A 128 47.06 17.85 -38.35
N GLY A 129 46.66 17.92 -39.61
CA GLY A 129 46.51 19.20 -40.31
C GLY A 129 45.48 20.12 -39.65
N LEU A 130 44.46 19.56 -39.00
CA LEU A 130 43.45 20.32 -38.27
C LEU A 130 43.98 21.01 -37.01
N ILE A 131 45.15 20.61 -36.49
CA ILE A 131 45.78 21.28 -35.33
C ILE A 131 46.04 22.77 -35.63
N PHE A 132 46.43 23.06 -36.87
CA PHE A 132 46.74 24.42 -37.31
C PHE A 132 45.50 25.30 -37.48
N ALA A 133 44.33 24.69 -37.67
CA ALA A 133 43.06 25.41 -37.74
C ALA A 133 42.58 25.95 -36.38
N GLY A 134 43.28 25.62 -35.29
CA GLY A 134 43.05 26.17 -33.96
C GLY A 134 43.60 27.58 -33.73
N GLN A 135 44.46 28.08 -34.62
CA GLN A 135 45.11 29.38 -34.51
C GLN A 135 44.16 30.54 -34.86
N ALA A 136 44.46 31.73 -34.33
CA ALA A 136 43.72 32.94 -34.67
C ALA A 136 43.81 33.24 -36.18
N GLY A 137 42.69 33.60 -36.80
CA GLY A 137 42.58 33.84 -38.25
C GLY A 137 41.96 32.69 -39.05
N SER A 138 41.97 31.46 -38.51
CA SER A 138 41.27 30.32 -39.09
C SER A 138 39.76 30.48 -38.96
N THR A 139 39.05 30.16 -40.04
CA THR A 139 37.59 30.07 -40.10
C THR A 139 37.10 28.64 -40.30
N LEU A 140 38.02 27.67 -40.40
CA LEU A 140 37.68 26.30 -40.71
C LEU A 140 36.81 25.64 -39.64
N MET A 141 37.03 25.97 -38.37
CA MET A 141 36.30 25.42 -37.22
C MET A 141 35.20 26.35 -36.67
N THR A 142 34.73 27.33 -37.47
CA THR A 142 33.55 28.12 -37.09
C THR A 142 32.28 27.27 -37.16
N PHE A 143 31.30 27.53 -36.30
CA PHE A 143 30.01 26.84 -36.34
C PHE A 143 28.94 27.65 -35.64
N ASP A 144 27.70 27.60 -36.12
CA ASP A 144 26.57 28.25 -35.45
C ASP A 144 25.80 27.26 -34.58
N LYS A 145 25.79 25.98 -34.97
CA LYS A 145 25.09 24.90 -34.27
C LYS A 145 25.86 23.58 -34.34
N PRO A 146 25.58 22.63 -33.42
CA PRO A 146 26.29 21.35 -33.37
C PRO A 146 26.31 20.56 -34.68
N SER A 147 25.24 20.59 -35.49
CA SER A 147 25.22 19.86 -36.76
C SER A 147 26.24 20.38 -37.78
N ASP A 148 26.69 21.63 -37.68
CA ASP A 148 27.75 22.17 -38.53
C ASP A 148 29.10 21.48 -38.24
N VAL A 149 29.33 21.07 -36.98
CA VAL A 149 30.53 20.33 -36.56
C VAL A 149 30.59 18.98 -37.26
N VAL A 150 29.51 18.19 -37.17
CA VAL A 150 29.46 16.88 -37.83
C VAL A 150 29.45 16.99 -39.35
N ALA A 151 28.86 18.04 -39.93
CA ALA A 151 28.91 18.30 -41.37
C ALA A 151 30.36 18.53 -41.84
N LYS A 152 31.11 19.37 -41.12
CA LYS A 152 32.52 19.64 -41.41
C LYS A 152 33.39 18.41 -41.23
N VAL A 153 33.22 17.67 -40.13
CA VAL A 153 34.00 16.44 -39.92
C VAL A 153 33.63 15.36 -40.95
N SER A 154 32.36 15.24 -41.33
CA SER A 154 31.94 14.33 -42.41
C SER A 154 32.53 14.71 -43.77
N PHE A 155 32.73 16.00 -44.02
CA PHE A 155 33.39 16.48 -45.22
C PHE A 155 34.89 16.11 -45.23
N TRP A 156 35.58 16.24 -44.10
CA TRP A 156 37.01 15.88 -44.01
C TRP A 156 37.25 14.38 -43.90
N PHE A 157 36.32 13.63 -43.30
CA PHE A 157 36.44 12.20 -42.99
C PHE A 157 35.24 11.36 -43.45
N PRO A 158 34.88 11.40 -44.75
CA PRO A 158 33.68 10.73 -45.24
C PRO A 158 33.76 9.21 -45.07
N ALA A 159 34.89 8.59 -45.43
CA ALA A 159 35.07 7.14 -45.32
C ALA A 159 35.02 6.64 -43.88
N GLU A 160 35.64 7.38 -42.95
CA GLU A 160 35.62 7.03 -41.52
C GLU A 160 34.23 7.20 -40.91
N MET A 161 33.50 8.27 -41.28
CA MET A 161 32.12 8.49 -40.85
C MET A 161 31.18 7.40 -41.40
N ASP A 162 31.28 7.07 -42.68
CA ASP A 162 30.46 6.03 -43.31
C ASP A 162 30.75 4.64 -42.71
N SER A 163 32.03 4.34 -42.45
CA SER A 163 32.42 3.12 -41.75
C SER A 163 31.84 3.06 -40.34
N ALA A 164 31.91 4.15 -39.57
CA ALA A 164 31.38 4.18 -38.20
C ALA A 164 29.84 4.05 -38.19
N ARG A 165 29.16 4.68 -39.16
CA ARG A 165 27.70 4.58 -39.33
C ARG A 165 27.25 3.18 -39.72
N SER A 166 27.98 2.50 -40.60
CA SER A 166 27.60 1.17 -41.09
C SER A 166 27.80 0.05 -40.07
N ARG A 167 28.81 0.17 -39.19
CA ARG A 167 29.14 -0.86 -38.18
C ARG A 167 28.52 -0.60 -36.82
N ASP A 168 27.86 0.55 -36.65
CA ASP A 168 27.38 1.04 -35.36
C ASP A 168 28.46 0.93 -34.26
N ASP A 169 29.68 1.33 -34.63
CA ASP A 169 30.93 1.10 -33.89
C ASP A 169 31.60 2.44 -33.52
N ARG A 170 32.68 2.38 -32.73
CA ARG A 170 33.44 3.55 -32.26
C ARG A 170 33.91 4.41 -33.41
N LEU A 171 33.62 5.70 -33.30
CA LEU A 171 34.12 6.70 -34.23
C LEU A 171 35.65 6.78 -34.13
N ALA A 172 36.33 6.37 -35.19
CA ALA A 172 37.79 6.27 -35.23
C ALA A 172 38.42 7.54 -35.83
N ILE A 173 38.02 8.74 -35.42
CA ILE A 173 38.59 10.02 -35.91
C ILE A 173 39.23 10.79 -34.74
N ASN A 174 40.55 10.83 -34.67
CA ASN A 174 41.28 11.47 -33.57
C ASN A 174 41.59 12.91 -33.95
N LEU A 175 40.78 13.86 -33.47
CA LEU A 175 41.07 15.28 -33.62
C LEU A 175 41.87 15.73 -32.39
N TYR A 176 43.08 16.24 -32.62
CA TYR A 176 43.97 16.67 -31.55
C TYR A 176 43.68 18.09 -31.10
N GLY A 177 43.84 18.34 -29.79
CA GLY A 177 43.53 19.61 -29.15
C GLY A 177 42.17 19.60 -28.45
N PRO A 178 41.67 20.77 -28.00
CA PRO A 178 42.29 22.08 -28.17
C PRO A 178 43.56 22.28 -27.32
N PHE A 179 44.49 23.13 -27.80
CA PHE A 179 45.71 23.49 -27.07
C PHE A 179 45.58 24.88 -26.43
N LYS A 180 46.40 25.17 -25.40
CA LYS A 180 46.29 26.38 -24.56
C LYS A 180 46.15 27.70 -25.36
N ASN A 181 46.87 27.82 -26.47
CA ASN A 181 46.95 29.02 -27.33
C ASN A 181 45.87 29.09 -28.42
N TRP A 182 44.93 28.15 -28.46
CA TRP A 182 43.87 28.18 -29.47
C TRP A 182 42.92 29.35 -29.27
N ALA A 183 42.38 29.83 -30.40
CA ALA A 183 41.27 30.76 -30.41
C ALA A 183 40.01 30.10 -29.82
N VAL A 184 39.13 30.90 -29.23
CA VAL A 184 37.96 30.39 -28.48
C VAL A 184 37.03 29.58 -29.39
N GLU A 185 36.75 30.06 -30.61
CA GLU A 185 35.83 29.39 -31.53
C GLU A 185 36.30 27.96 -31.92
N PRO A 186 37.52 27.73 -32.43
CA PRO A 186 38.05 26.38 -32.63
C PRO A 186 38.11 25.53 -31.37
N ALA A 187 38.44 26.12 -30.21
CA ALA A 187 38.47 25.37 -28.95
C ALA A 187 37.06 24.90 -28.53
N THR A 188 36.04 25.73 -28.76
CA THR A 188 34.63 25.41 -28.56
C THR A 188 34.13 24.36 -29.55
N PHE A 189 34.58 24.39 -30.82
CA PHE A 189 34.29 23.34 -31.81
C PHE A 189 34.81 21.98 -31.32
N MET A 190 36.06 21.96 -30.86
CA MET A 190 36.67 20.73 -30.34
C MET A 190 36.00 20.24 -29.06
N ALA A 191 35.56 21.15 -28.19
CA ALA A 191 34.80 20.80 -27.00
C ALA A 191 33.52 20.04 -27.34
N LEU A 192 32.75 20.50 -28.34
CA LEU A 192 31.58 19.77 -28.80
C LEU A 192 31.96 18.41 -29.36
N TRP A 193 32.94 18.36 -30.27
CA TRP A 193 33.37 17.10 -30.90
C TRP A 193 33.81 16.04 -29.89
N ASN A 194 34.62 16.44 -28.91
CA ASN A 194 35.20 15.54 -27.92
C ASN A 194 34.20 15.13 -26.83
N CYS A 195 33.33 16.05 -26.41
CA CYS A 195 32.51 15.85 -25.22
C CYS A 195 31.04 15.50 -25.49
N MET A 196 30.51 15.74 -26.69
CA MET A 196 29.15 15.29 -27.01
C MET A 196 29.08 13.75 -27.11
N PRO A 197 27.91 13.16 -26.81
CA PRO A 197 27.70 11.73 -27.00
C PRO A 197 27.98 11.29 -28.43
N THR A 198 28.71 10.19 -28.61
CA THR A 198 29.11 9.75 -29.96
C THR A 198 27.90 9.39 -30.84
N GLU A 199 26.81 8.94 -30.21
CA GLU A 199 25.58 8.54 -30.88
C GLU A 199 24.97 9.68 -31.71
N VAL A 200 25.12 10.94 -31.25
CA VAL A 200 24.56 12.12 -31.96
C VAL A 200 25.31 12.45 -33.24
N TRP A 201 26.55 11.97 -33.38
CA TRP A 201 27.38 12.12 -34.58
C TRP A 201 27.11 11.02 -35.61
N LEU A 202 26.82 9.81 -35.14
CA LEU A 202 26.58 8.66 -36.00
C LEU A 202 25.21 8.79 -36.69
N ASP A 203 24.18 9.22 -35.98
CA ASP A 203 22.83 9.39 -36.54
C ASP A 203 22.29 10.81 -36.31
N PRO A 204 22.77 11.81 -37.08
CA PRO A 204 22.45 13.22 -36.85
C PRO A 204 20.99 13.60 -37.16
N LYS A 205 20.21 12.67 -37.73
CA LYS A 205 18.78 12.87 -38.02
C LYS A 205 17.88 12.17 -37.00
N ALA A 206 18.39 11.17 -36.27
CA ALA A 206 17.60 10.49 -35.26
C ALA A 206 17.39 11.32 -34.00
N ASN A 207 16.43 10.88 -33.20
CA ASN A 207 16.29 11.34 -31.83
C ASN A 207 17.56 10.97 -31.05
N PRO A 208 18.28 11.93 -30.44
CA PRO A 208 19.46 11.62 -29.63
C PRO A 208 19.12 10.78 -28.40
N PHE A 209 17.83 10.73 -28.02
CA PHE A 209 17.31 9.89 -26.96
C PHE A 209 16.76 8.55 -27.45
N ARG A 210 17.14 8.08 -28.64
CA ARG A 210 16.68 6.78 -29.15
C ARG A 210 17.23 5.62 -28.32
N ASN A 211 16.34 4.79 -27.76
CA ASN A 211 16.76 3.56 -27.08
C ASN A 211 17.25 2.50 -28.05
N ARG A 212 18.55 2.23 -28.07
CA ARG A 212 19.13 1.06 -28.72
C ARG A 212 19.27 -0.07 -27.69
N LEU A 213 18.17 -0.80 -27.48
CA LEU A 213 18.14 -1.97 -26.60
C LEU A 213 19.28 -2.92 -26.94
N GLY A 214 20.07 -3.32 -25.94
CA GLY A 214 21.28 -4.13 -26.11
C GLY A 214 22.60 -3.33 -26.06
N LYS A 215 22.57 -2.00 -26.09
CA LYS A 215 23.76 -1.15 -25.86
C LYS A 215 23.75 -0.56 -24.45
N PRO A 216 24.68 -0.96 -23.55
CA PRO A 216 24.61 -0.63 -22.13
C PRO A 216 24.97 0.82 -21.77
N LYS A 217 25.25 1.71 -22.72
CA LYS A 217 25.73 3.07 -22.43
C LYS A 217 25.02 4.11 -23.29
N PHE A 218 23.83 4.50 -22.83
CA PHE A 218 23.11 5.64 -23.38
C PHE A 218 23.84 6.95 -23.03
N MET A 219 24.05 7.82 -24.03
CA MET A 219 24.83 9.07 -23.94
C MET A 219 26.24 8.91 -23.38
N SER A 220 26.99 7.93 -23.88
CA SER A 220 28.40 7.79 -23.47
C SER A 220 29.25 8.88 -24.12
N ILE A 221 30.01 9.60 -23.30
CA ILE A 221 31.01 10.55 -23.79
C ILE A 221 32.18 9.74 -24.35
N ARG A 222 32.81 10.27 -25.40
CA ARG A 222 33.94 9.66 -26.07
C ARG A 222 35.16 9.56 -25.13
N GLY A 223 35.39 8.38 -24.55
CA GLY A 223 36.52 8.13 -23.65
C GLY A 223 36.76 6.63 -23.38
N ASN A 224 38.03 6.23 -23.27
CA ASN A 224 38.44 4.82 -23.10
C ASN A 224 38.20 4.26 -21.68
N GLY A 225 37.54 5.01 -20.78
CA GLY A 225 37.22 4.61 -19.40
C GLY A 225 35.74 4.82 -19.08
N SER A 226 35.10 3.81 -18.50
CA SER A 226 33.65 3.68 -18.31
C SER A 226 33.01 4.56 -17.23
N GLN A 227 33.51 5.77 -16.96
CA GLN A 227 33.04 6.57 -15.81
C GLN A 227 32.58 8.00 -16.13
N ASP A 228 32.84 8.54 -17.33
CA ASP A 228 32.44 9.92 -17.64
C ASP A 228 31.03 9.97 -18.24
N THR A 229 30.09 10.50 -17.47
CA THR A 229 28.67 10.61 -17.88
C THR A 229 28.17 12.06 -17.94
N ASP A 230 29.03 13.07 -17.70
CA ASP A 230 28.64 14.49 -17.65
C ASP A 230 29.47 15.35 -18.63
N PHE A 231 28.77 16.06 -19.50
CA PHE A 231 29.36 16.87 -20.58
C PHE A 231 30.21 18.03 -20.07
N GLY A 232 29.72 18.75 -19.08
CA GLY A 232 30.42 19.89 -18.47
C GLY A 232 31.71 19.46 -17.79
N GLU A 233 31.72 18.28 -17.16
CA GLU A 233 32.95 17.70 -16.62
C GLU A 233 33.97 17.38 -17.72
N CYS A 234 33.53 16.77 -18.84
CA CYS A 234 34.41 16.58 -19.99
C CYS A 234 34.99 17.91 -20.50
N VAL A 235 34.15 18.94 -20.64
CA VAL A 235 34.60 20.27 -21.12
C VAL A 235 35.60 20.91 -20.14
N ARG A 236 35.40 20.76 -18.83
CA ARG A 236 36.24 21.38 -17.79
C ARG A 236 37.54 20.63 -17.53
N ALA A 237 37.52 19.30 -17.60
CA ALA A 237 38.60 18.45 -17.08
C ALA A 237 39.24 17.53 -18.12
N ARG A 238 38.68 17.39 -19.33
CA ARG A 238 39.19 16.44 -20.34
C ARG A 238 39.34 16.99 -21.76
N ASN A 239 38.69 18.11 -22.08
CA ASN A 239 38.78 18.70 -23.42
C ASN A 239 40.18 19.26 -23.70
N GLY A 240 40.99 18.49 -24.46
CA GLY A 240 42.41 18.80 -24.71
C GLY A 240 43.38 18.07 -23.78
N TYR A 241 42.90 17.07 -23.03
CA TYR A 241 43.76 16.21 -22.21
C TYR A 241 44.71 15.40 -23.08
N TYR A 242 45.99 15.44 -22.74
CA TYR A 242 47.03 14.56 -23.27
C TYR A 242 47.59 13.71 -22.13
N GLY A 243 48.11 12.52 -22.45
CA GLY A 243 48.70 11.64 -21.44
C GLY A 243 49.86 12.34 -20.72
N VAL A 244 49.80 12.37 -19.39
CA VAL A 244 50.85 12.95 -18.53
C VAL A 244 51.56 11.83 -17.75
N TYR A 245 52.88 11.96 -17.56
CA TYR A 245 53.69 10.93 -16.93
C TYR A 245 54.17 11.31 -15.52
N THR A 246 53.95 12.56 -15.11
CA THR A 246 54.34 13.09 -13.79
C THR A 246 53.20 13.88 -13.13
N ASN A 247 53.24 13.98 -11.79
CA ASN A 247 52.26 14.76 -11.02
C ASN A 247 52.33 16.27 -11.32
N GLU A 248 53.52 16.79 -11.63
CA GLU A 248 53.72 18.19 -11.98
C GLU A 248 53.08 18.53 -13.33
N GLU A 249 53.30 17.68 -14.34
CA GLU A 249 52.63 17.81 -15.65
C GLU A 249 51.11 17.69 -15.52
N ALA A 250 50.61 16.80 -14.64
CA ALA A 250 49.19 16.68 -14.36
C ALA A 250 48.58 17.96 -13.77
N ALA A 251 49.27 18.59 -12.81
CA ALA A 251 48.83 19.85 -12.20
C ALA A 251 48.84 21.00 -13.22
N GLN A 252 49.89 21.08 -14.04
CA GLN A 252 49.99 22.09 -15.11
C GLN A 252 48.89 21.89 -16.17
N LEU A 253 48.61 20.65 -16.55
CA LEU A 253 47.53 20.33 -17.49
C LEU A 253 46.16 20.69 -16.90
N ALA A 254 45.89 20.34 -15.65
CA ALA A 254 44.63 20.69 -14.98
C ALA A 254 44.38 22.21 -14.97
N GLU A 255 45.41 23.01 -14.68
CA GLU A 255 45.28 24.47 -14.72
C GLU A 255 45.06 25.00 -16.15
N GLN A 256 45.72 24.42 -17.15
CA GLN A 256 45.48 24.78 -18.56
C GLN A 256 44.04 24.48 -19.00
N LEU A 257 43.53 23.30 -18.65
CA LEU A 257 42.15 22.90 -18.94
C LEU A 257 41.15 23.83 -18.25
N ARG A 258 41.40 24.21 -16.99
CA ARG A 258 40.58 25.18 -16.25
C ARG A 258 40.53 26.55 -16.95
N LEU A 259 41.68 27.09 -17.34
CA LEU A 259 41.77 28.38 -18.05
C LEU A 259 41.09 28.32 -19.42
N MET A 260 41.19 27.19 -20.11
CA MET A 260 40.51 27.00 -21.39
C MET A 260 39.01 26.89 -21.22
N ALA A 261 38.54 26.09 -20.27
CA ALA A 261 37.13 25.94 -19.95
C ALA A 261 36.49 27.28 -19.58
N GLY A 262 37.20 28.14 -18.84
CA GLY A 262 36.74 29.50 -18.52
C GLY A 262 36.43 30.37 -19.74
N ARG A 263 37.05 30.10 -20.90
CA ARG A 263 36.77 30.78 -22.18
C ARG A 263 35.74 30.02 -23.03
N VAL A 264 35.84 28.70 -23.08
CA VAL A 264 35.00 27.83 -23.91
C VAL A 264 33.57 27.75 -23.39
N VAL A 265 33.37 27.66 -22.07
CA VAL A 265 32.05 27.50 -21.46
C VAL A 265 31.13 28.68 -21.78
N PRO A 266 31.50 29.96 -21.54
CA PRO A 266 30.65 31.09 -21.92
C PRO A 266 30.31 31.13 -23.41
N HIS A 267 31.26 30.73 -24.25
CA HIS A 267 31.06 30.71 -25.70
C HIS A 267 30.08 29.62 -26.13
N LEU A 268 30.18 28.41 -25.56
CA LEU A 268 29.19 27.34 -25.77
C LEU A 268 27.79 27.76 -25.33
N GLN A 269 27.66 28.37 -24.15
CA GLN A 269 26.38 28.88 -23.66
C GLN A 269 25.77 29.89 -24.63
N ASN A 270 26.58 30.81 -25.18
CA ASN A 270 26.10 31.79 -26.16
C ASN A 270 25.62 31.11 -27.45
N LYS A 271 26.37 30.12 -27.96
CA LYS A 271 25.95 29.34 -29.14
C LYS A 271 24.64 28.60 -28.89
N PHE A 272 24.51 27.92 -27.75
CA PHE A 272 23.28 27.23 -27.37
C PHE A 272 22.11 28.20 -27.20
N ALA A 273 22.31 29.33 -26.50
CA ALA A 273 21.30 30.35 -26.30
C ALA A 273 20.78 30.90 -27.64
N ASN A 274 21.70 31.32 -28.54
CA ASN A 274 21.35 31.90 -29.83
C ASN A 274 20.60 30.90 -30.72
N PHE A 275 21.07 29.65 -30.74
CA PHE A 275 20.43 28.59 -31.52
C PHE A 275 19.03 28.29 -30.99
N LEU A 276 18.88 28.07 -29.68
CA LEU A 276 17.60 27.73 -29.04
C LEU A 276 16.59 28.89 -29.11
N GLN A 277 17.05 30.14 -28.99
CA GLN A 277 16.20 31.32 -29.12
C GLN A 277 15.59 31.43 -30.52
N THR A 278 16.37 31.08 -31.56
CA THR A 278 15.94 31.20 -32.96
C THR A 278 15.15 29.97 -33.43
N ASN A 279 15.59 28.78 -33.05
CA ASN A 279 15.10 27.51 -33.62
C ASN A 279 14.16 26.75 -32.68
N ARG A 280 14.08 27.13 -31.40
CA ARG A 280 13.31 26.43 -30.37
C ARG A 280 13.60 24.92 -30.39
N CYS A 281 12.56 24.09 -30.41
CA CYS A 281 12.65 22.62 -30.51
C CYS A 281 12.47 22.05 -31.92
N ARG A 282 12.85 22.79 -32.97
CA ARG A 282 12.79 22.31 -34.37
C ARG A 282 14.00 21.50 -34.84
N GLY A 283 15.10 21.52 -34.07
CA GLY A 283 16.31 20.74 -34.37
C GLY A 283 16.18 19.26 -34.03
N SER A 284 17.02 18.42 -34.64
CA SER A 284 17.10 16.97 -34.42
C SER A 284 18.56 16.53 -34.20
N GLY A 285 18.77 15.30 -33.72
CA GLY A 285 20.11 14.75 -33.48
C GLY A 285 20.95 15.67 -32.59
N PRO A 286 22.11 16.17 -33.08
CA PRO A 286 22.98 17.04 -32.28
C PRO A 286 22.39 18.44 -32.04
N ASP A 287 21.38 18.85 -32.82
CA ASP A 287 20.67 20.12 -32.69
C ASP A 287 19.36 20.01 -31.87
N ASP A 288 19.03 18.84 -31.30
CA ASP A 288 17.81 18.71 -30.49
C ASP A 288 17.84 19.64 -29.27
N CYS A 289 16.72 20.33 -29.03
CA CYS A 289 16.66 21.33 -27.98
C CYS A 289 16.88 20.76 -26.58
N VAL A 290 16.37 19.56 -26.29
CA VAL A 290 16.48 18.94 -24.97
C VAL A 290 17.89 18.45 -24.74
N LEU A 291 18.54 17.90 -25.77
CA LEU A 291 19.97 17.61 -25.71
C LEU A 291 20.76 18.88 -25.37
N LEU A 292 20.56 19.97 -26.11
CA LEU A 292 21.30 21.21 -25.86
C LEU A 292 21.05 21.81 -24.48
N LEU A 293 19.81 21.79 -24.00
CA LEU A 293 19.45 22.21 -22.63
C LEU A 293 20.12 21.32 -21.58
N HIS A 294 20.17 20.01 -21.81
CA HIS A 294 20.83 19.06 -20.93
C HIS A 294 22.34 19.31 -20.85
N LEU A 295 22.99 19.56 -21.98
CA LEU A 295 24.41 19.90 -22.06
C LEU A 295 24.69 21.26 -21.41
N TRP A 296 23.83 22.28 -21.63
CA TRP A 296 23.96 23.59 -20.99
C TRP A 296 23.83 23.51 -19.46
N ALA A 297 22.84 22.77 -18.95
CA ALA A 297 22.67 22.53 -17.51
C ALA A 297 23.86 21.79 -16.88
N SER A 298 24.57 20.98 -17.68
CA SER A 298 25.79 20.29 -17.27
C SER A 298 27.00 21.24 -17.21
N LEU A 299 27.06 22.25 -18.07
CA LEU A 299 28.09 23.30 -18.02
C LEU A 299 27.91 24.22 -16.81
N THR A 300 26.72 24.81 -16.65
CA THR A 300 26.40 25.86 -15.67
C THR A 300 24.90 25.88 -15.38
N ALA A 301 24.48 25.16 -14.34
CA ALA A 301 23.07 25.05 -13.99
C ALA A 301 22.46 26.38 -13.50
N ASP A 302 23.27 27.26 -12.91
CA ASP A 302 22.91 28.54 -12.31
C ASP A 302 22.77 29.71 -13.30
N ASP A 303 23.03 29.47 -14.60
CA ASP A 303 22.86 30.51 -15.63
C ASP A 303 21.39 30.95 -15.72
N PRO A 304 21.05 32.23 -15.44
CA PRO A 304 19.68 32.72 -15.52
C PRO A 304 19.11 32.69 -16.95
N ARG A 305 19.95 32.68 -17.99
CA ARG A 305 19.50 32.51 -19.38
C ARG A 305 19.03 31.08 -19.64
N LEU A 306 19.70 30.08 -19.04
CA LEU A 306 19.26 28.68 -19.10
C LEU A 306 17.89 28.53 -18.43
N ALA A 307 17.70 29.10 -17.24
CA ALA A 307 16.43 29.06 -16.52
C ALA A 307 15.28 29.63 -17.37
N ARG A 308 15.47 30.82 -17.97
CA ARG A 308 14.49 31.43 -18.89
C ARG A 308 14.25 30.59 -20.14
N MET A 309 15.30 30.00 -20.70
CA MET A 309 15.18 29.15 -21.89
C MET A 309 14.37 27.88 -21.59
N LEU A 310 14.66 27.20 -20.47
CA LEU A 310 13.90 26.04 -19.99
C LEU A 310 12.41 26.38 -19.82
N GLN A 311 12.09 27.48 -19.14
CA GLN A 311 10.70 27.95 -19.00
C GLN A 311 10.03 28.18 -20.35
N SER A 312 10.72 28.82 -21.30
CA SER A 312 10.16 29.16 -22.61
C SER A 312 9.94 27.96 -23.54
N LEU A 313 10.69 26.87 -23.34
CA LEU A 313 10.66 25.65 -24.18
C LEU A 313 9.89 24.49 -23.51
N GLU A 314 9.46 24.66 -22.26
CA GLU A 314 8.75 23.61 -21.53
C GLU A 314 7.48 23.12 -22.25
N THR A 315 6.73 24.05 -22.85
CA THR A 315 5.55 23.73 -23.65
C THR A 315 5.88 22.98 -24.93
N ASP A 316 7.03 23.25 -25.55
CA ASP A 316 7.48 22.55 -26.76
C ASP A 316 7.89 21.09 -26.50
N VAL A 317 8.32 20.78 -25.26
CA VAL A 317 8.67 19.41 -24.85
C VAL A 317 7.44 18.60 -24.46
N ALA A 318 6.34 19.27 -24.13
CA ALA A 318 5.04 18.67 -23.81
C ALA A 318 5.12 17.62 -22.68
N LEU A 319 5.73 18.01 -21.55
CA LEU A 319 6.00 17.13 -20.40
C LEU A 319 4.78 16.34 -19.92
N ASN A 320 3.62 16.98 -19.93
CA ASN A 320 2.35 16.42 -19.44
C ASN A 320 1.46 15.83 -20.54
N ALA A 321 1.86 15.90 -21.82
CA ALA A 321 1.06 15.35 -22.91
C ALA A 321 1.01 13.81 -22.84
N PRO A 322 -0.07 13.16 -23.31
CA PRO A 322 -0.11 11.71 -23.44
C PRO A 322 1.12 11.19 -24.20
N LEU A 323 1.67 10.07 -23.73
CA LEU A 323 2.75 9.41 -24.47
C LEU A 323 2.19 8.75 -25.73
N PRO A 324 3.02 8.59 -26.78
CA PRO A 324 2.66 7.77 -27.94
C PRO A 324 2.08 6.41 -27.53
N ALA A 325 1.06 5.96 -28.27
CA ALA A 325 0.44 4.66 -28.05
C ALA A 325 1.48 3.55 -28.23
N MET A 326 1.49 2.59 -27.32
CA MET A 326 2.35 1.41 -27.43
C MET A 326 1.71 0.48 -28.47
N LYS A 327 2.30 0.39 -29.67
CA LYS A 327 1.68 -0.35 -30.79
C LYS A 327 1.78 -1.89 -30.65
N MET A 328 2.67 -2.43 -29.79
CA MET A 328 2.76 -3.87 -29.42
C MET A 328 3.38 -4.08 -28.02
N PRO A 329 3.05 -5.18 -27.29
CA PRO A 329 3.75 -5.58 -26.07
C PRO A 329 5.18 -6.06 -26.39
N PHE A 330 6.13 -5.68 -25.54
CA PHE A 330 7.57 -5.90 -25.74
C PHE A 330 7.97 -7.35 -25.45
N ASP A 331 8.78 -7.96 -26.34
CA ASP A 331 9.38 -9.29 -26.15
C ASP A 331 10.86 -9.22 -26.51
N GLY A 332 11.72 -9.40 -25.49
CA GLY A 332 13.19 -9.37 -25.51
C GLY A 332 13.90 -10.07 -26.67
N SER A 333 13.21 -10.96 -27.38
CA SER A 333 13.76 -11.86 -28.39
C SER A 333 13.43 -11.48 -29.85
N ASN A 334 12.60 -10.47 -30.11
CA ASN A 334 12.03 -10.24 -31.45
C ASN A 334 12.38 -8.87 -32.07
N PRO A 335 12.99 -8.80 -33.28
CA PRO A 335 13.31 -7.54 -33.98
C PRO A 335 12.13 -6.58 -34.28
N HIS A 336 10.87 -6.94 -33.99
CA HIS A 336 9.68 -6.07 -34.10
C HIS A 336 9.57 -4.93 -33.03
N PHE A 337 10.65 -4.59 -32.32
CA PHE A 337 10.69 -3.57 -31.27
C PHE A 337 10.45 -2.12 -31.69
N GLU A 338 10.53 -1.78 -32.97
CA GLU A 338 10.38 -0.39 -33.42
C GLU A 338 8.99 0.19 -33.10
N ALA A 339 7.98 -0.67 -32.96
CA ALA A 339 6.59 -0.29 -32.66
C ALA A 339 6.39 0.35 -31.27
N GLY A 340 7.33 0.16 -30.33
CA GLY A 340 7.29 0.75 -28.97
C GLY A 340 8.36 1.82 -28.69
N ALA A 341 9.34 1.97 -29.58
CA ALA A 341 10.51 2.83 -29.36
C ALA A 341 10.13 4.31 -29.18
N GLU A 342 9.18 4.82 -29.98
CA GLU A 342 8.72 6.22 -29.90
C GLU A 342 8.23 6.62 -28.51
N ARG A 343 7.60 5.69 -27.79
CA ARG A 343 7.13 5.92 -26.42
C ARG A 343 8.30 6.10 -25.45
N PHE A 344 9.29 5.22 -25.50
CA PHE A 344 10.46 5.26 -24.61
C PHE A 344 11.35 6.46 -24.92
N ASP A 345 11.55 6.76 -26.20
CA ASP A 345 12.28 7.93 -26.68
C ASP A 345 11.64 9.23 -26.15
N ALA A 346 10.30 9.31 -26.16
CA ALA A 346 9.57 10.43 -25.57
C ALA A 346 9.75 10.52 -24.05
N VAL A 347 9.75 9.41 -23.33
CA VAL A 347 10.01 9.38 -21.89
C VAL A 347 11.41 9.87 -21.56
N TRP A 348 12.43 9.35 -22.26
CA TRP A 348 13.83 9.70 -22.02
C TRP A 348 14.14 11.16 -22.32
N ARG A 349 13.55 11.68 -23.40
CA ARG A 349 13.61 13.11 -23.71
C ARG A 349 12.98 13.94 -22.59
N ARG A 350 11.79 13.58 -22.09
CA ARG A 350 11.16 14.30 -20.95
C ARG A 350 11.99 14.20 -19.67
N ALA A 351 12.57 13.03 -19.38
CA ALA A 351 13.46 12.83 -18.23
C ALA A 351 14.70 13.73 -18.30
N ALA A 352 15.36 13.80 -19.46
CA ALA A 352 16.52 14.66 -19.69
C ALA A 352 16.20 16.14 -19.49
N PHE A 353 15.04 16.59 -19.98
CA PHE A 353 14.55 17.96 -19.76
C PHE A 353 14.30 18.24 -18.28
N LEU A 354 13.57 17.36 -17.58
CA LEU A 354 13.28 17.50 -16.15
C LEU A 354 14.55 17.50 -15.30
N ARG A 355 15.56 16.71 -15.68
CA ARG A 355 16.87 16.73 -15.03
C ARG A 355 17.56 18.08 -15.20
N ALA A 356 17.56 18.64 -16.42
CA ALA A 356 18.13 19.97 -16.68
C ALA A 356 17.39 21.06 -15.88
N LYS A 357 16.04 21.02 -15.88
CA LYS A 357 15.16 21.89 -15.10
C LYS A 357 15.47 21.84 -13.61
N LEU A 358 15.52 20.64 -13.02
CA LEU A 358 15.84 20.46 -11.60
C LEU A 358 17.24 20.97 -11.25
N ARG A 359 18.27 20.64 -12.04
CA ARG A 359 19.62 21.17 -11.81
C ARG A 359 19.60 22.70 -11.77
N SER A 360 18.89 23.33 -12.70
CA SER A 360 18.77 24.79 -12.72
C SER A 360 18.01 25.35 -11.51
N ILE A 361 16.87 24.77 -11.13
CA ILE A 361 16.11 25.20 -9.94
C ILE A 361 16.94 25.09 -8.66
N LEU A 362 17.57 23.94 -8.43
CA LEU A 362 18.35 23.66 -7.22
C LEU A 362 19.68 24.42 -7.19
N SER A 363 20.15 24.83 -8.36
CA SER A 363 21.34 25.66 -8.46
C SER A 363 21.15 27.07 -7.88
N GLY A 364 19.91 27.50 -7.60
CA GLY A 364 19.59 28.75 -6.92
C GLY A 364 19.42 29.94 -7.86
N SER A 365 19.04 29.73 -9.13
CA SER A 365 18.72 30.83 -10.02
C SER A 365 17.44 31.55 -9.56
N ASP A 366 17.53 32.83 -9.20
CA ASP A 366 16.38 33.69 -8.87
C ASP A 366 15.40 33.88 -10.05
N ALA A 367 15.74 33.36 -11.23
CA ALA A 367 14.88 33.35 -12.40
C ALA A 367 13.71 32.35 -12.31
N TRP A 368 13.69 31.44 -11.33
CA TRP A 368 12.60 30.47 -11.14
C TRP A 368 11.53 30.99 -10.17
N PRO A 369 10.22 30.79 -10.46
CA PRO A 369 9.18 31.02 -9.49
C PRO A 369 9.33 30.08 -8.28
N LYS A 370 8.74 30.46 -7.13
CA LYS A 370 8.91 29.72 -5.87
C LYS A 370 8.37 28.28 -5.98
N GLU A 371 7.30 28.12 -6.75
CA GLU A 371 6.55 26.89 -6.97
C GLU A 371 7.24 25.94 -7.96
N ALA A 372 8.23 26.41 -8.73
CA ALA A 372 8.86 25.65 -9.81
C ALA A 372 9.41 24.29 -9.35
N LEU A 373 9.92 24.22 -8.12
CA LEU A 373 10.45 22.97 -7.55
C LEU A 373 9.34 21.94 -7.33
N ARG A 374 8.23 22.34 -6.69
CA ARG A 374 7.06 21.49 -6.45
C ARG A 374 6.45 21.03 -7.77
N GLU A 375 6.28 21.94 -8.74
CA GLU A 375 5.74 21.62 -10.06
C GLU A 375 6.62 20.61 -10.80
N SER A 376 7.94 20.80 -10.79
CA SER A 376 8.88 19.88 -11.43
C SER A 376 8.83 18.50 -10.80
N ILE A 377 8.74 18.44 -9.48
CA ILE A 377 8.53 17.20 -8.72
C ILE A 377 7.21 16.51 -9.15
N GLY A 378 6.12 17.26 -9.28
CA GLY A 378 4.85 16.73 -9.79
C GLY A 378 4.95 16.16 -11.21
N GLN A 379 5.65 16.85 -12.12
CA GLN A 379 5.89 16.39 -13.49
C GLN A 379 6.71 15.09 -13.52
N ILE A 380 7.66 14.96 -12.61
CA ILE A 380 8.48 13.78 -12.44
C ILE A 380 7.64 12.59 -11.95
N ILE A 381 6.72 12.81 -11.00
CA ILE A 381 5.73 11.79 -10.56
C ILE A 381 4.86 11.35 -11.73
N VAL A 382 4.34 12.29 -12.52
CA VAL A 382 3.54 11.99 -13.72
C VAL A 382 4.34 11.15 -14.72
N LEU A 383 5.61 11.48 -14.95
CA LEU A 383 6.49 10.71 -15.83
C LEU A 383 6.70 9.27 -15.32
N GLN A 384 6.85 9.10 -14.00
CA GLN A 384 6.99 7.77 -13.40
C GLN A 384 5.70 6.95 -13.52
N LYS A 385 4.53 7.55 -13.28
CA LYS A 385 3.23 6.88 -13.49
C LYS A 385 3.07 6.40 -14.93
N LEU A 386 3.49 7.22 -15.90
CA LEU A 386 3.48 6.88 -17.31
C LEU A 386 4.42 5.71 -17.66
N LEU A 387 5.48 5.53 -16.88
CA LEU A 387 6.44 4.41 -16.93
C LEU A 387 5.99 3.17 -16.15
N GLU A 388 5.15 3.29 -15.13
CA GLU A 388 4.74 2.16 -14.27
C GLU A 388 3.41 1.52 -14.67
N GLY A 389 2.74 2.05 -15.69
CA GLY A 389 1.52 1.46 -16.24
C GLY A 389 1.64 -0.06 -16.52
N PRO A 390 0.52 -0.79 -16.55
CA PRO A 390 0.46 -2.27 -16.51
C PRO A 390 1.30 -2.99 -17.56
N TYR A 391 1.67 -2.31 -18.64
CA TYR A 391 2.54 -2.84 -19.69
C TYR A 391 4.03 -2.68 -19.41
N ALA A 392 4.46 -1.61 -18.74
CA ALA A 392 5.87 -1.30 -18.56
C ALA A 392 6.48 -1.95 -17.29
N SER A 393 5.64 -2.30 -16.29
CA SER A 393 6.08 -3.03 -15.09
C SER A 393 6.55 -4.47 -15.34
N ARG A 394 6.29 -5.05 -16.53
CA ARG A 394 6.85 -6.35 -16.96
C ARG A 394 8.30 -6.26 -17.45
N PHE A 395 8.84 -5.04 -17.57
CA PHE A 395 10.14 -4.81 -18.18
C PHE A 395 11.06 -4.06 -17.20
N ASP A 396 12.09 -4.73 -16.69
CA ASP A 396 13.21 -4.13 -15.94
C ASP A 396 13.95 -3.00 -16.73
N TYR A 397 13.54 -2.75 -17.97
CA TYR A 397 14.03 -1.69 -18.85
C TYR A 397 13.42 -0.30 -18.59
N ALA A 398 12.32 -0.22 -17.83
CA ALA A 398 11.65 1.05 -17.51
C ALA A 398 12.33 1.83 -16.37
N ASP A 399 13.31 1.23 -15.67
CA ASP A 399 14.06 1.90 -14.60
C ASP A 399 15.07 2.91 -15.18
N LEU A 400 14.70 4.19 -15.08
CA LEU A 400 15.53 5.31 -15.50
C LEU A 400 16.87 5.39 -14.74
N ASP A 401 16.89 5.00 -13.46
CA ASP A 401 18.10 5.07 -12.65
C ASP A 401 19.12 3.99 -13.03
N TYR A 402 18.63 2.79 -13.34
CA TYR A 402 19.50 1.68 -13.73
C TYR A 402 20.01 1.80 -15.17
N ARG A 403 19.13 2.13 -16.13
CA ARG A 403 19.48 2.10 -17.58
C ARG A 403 19.98 3.43 -18.13
N ALA A 404 19.50 4.55 -17.58
CA ALA A 404 19.79 5.89 -18.12
C ALA A 404 20.15 6.92 -17.02
N PRO A 405 21.12 6.61 -16.13
CA PRO A 405 21.44 7.46 -14.97
C PRO A 405 21.86 8.88 -15.35
N ALA A 406 22.42 9.08 -16.55
CA ALA A 406 22.84 10.38 -17.05
C ALA A 406 21.67 11.35 -17.29
N ILE A 407 20.47 10.84 -17.61
CA ILE A 407 19.25 11.64 -17.83
C ILE A 407 18.23 11.53 -16.71
N SER A 408 18.45 10.66 -15.73
CA SER A 408 17.51 10.48 -14.62
C SER A 408 17.36 11.78 -13.80
N PRO A 409 16.15 12.36 -13.72
CA PRO A 409 15.87 13.47 -12.80
C PRO A 409 15.91 13.02 -11.35
N TRP A 410 15.67 11.73 -11.07
CA TRP A 410 15.70 11.12 -9.74
C TRP A 410 17.04 11.33 -9.05
N ARG A 411 18.12 11.10 -9.81
CA ARG A 411 19.47 11.22 -9.29
C ARG A 411 19.81 12.64 -8.82
N VAL A 412 19.18 13.68 -9.37
CA VAL A 412 19.35 15.06 -8.89
C VAL A 412 18.75 15.22 -7.51
N LEU A 413 17.50 14.77 -7.32
CA LEU A 413 16.82 14.83 -6.01
C LEU A 413 17.50 13.95 -4.99
N TYR A 414 17.94 12.75 -5.38
CA TYR A 414 18.62 11.81 -4.50
C TYR A 414 19.93 12.37 -3.93
N THR A 415 20.72 13.05 -4.77
CA THR A 415 21.96 13.71 -4.33
C THR A 415 21.68 14.81 -3.30
N GLU A 416 20.57 15.56 -3.43
CA GLU A 416 20.21 16.59 -2.44
C GLU A 416 19.59 15.99 -1.17
N LEU A 417 18.77 14.94 -1.27
CA LEU A 417 18.05 14.35 -0.14
C LEU A 417 18.94 13.49 0.77
N ARG A 418 20.01 12.90 0.23
CA ARG A 418 20.88 11.98 0.99
C ARG A 418 21.96 12.74 1.76
N VAL A 419 21.62 13.14 2.99
CA VAL A 419 22.62 13.41 4.02
C VAL A 419 22.98 12.08 4.68
N ARG A 420 24.06 11.41 4.25
CA ARG A 420 24.68 10.39 5.10
C ARG A 420 26.19 10.62 5.22
N GLU A 421 26.59 10.89 6.46
CA GLU A 421 27.95 10.96 6.99
C GLU A 421 28.65 9.59 7.10
N THR A 422 28.24 8.57 6.34
CA THR A 422 28.95 7.29 6.30
C THR A 422 28.93 6.73 4.89
N GLY A 423 30.11 6.71 4.26
CA GLY A 423 30.30 6.07 2.97
C GLY A 423 30.03 4.56 3.07
N PRO A 424 29.48 3.93 2.02
CA PRO A 424 29.45 2.48 1.97
C PRO A 424 30.90 1.99 1.76
N ASN A 425 31.36 1.14 2.68
CA ASN A 425 32.53 0.26 2.52
C ASN A 425 33.94 0.89 2.60
N GLY A 426 34.22 1.75 3.58
CA GLY A 426 35.61 2.01 4.00
C GLY A 426 36.56 2.53 2.90
N LEU A 427 36.03 3.20 1.87
CA LEU A 427 36.84 3.87 0.87
C LEU A 427 37.45 5.14 1.47
N PRO A 428 38.74 5.44 1.18
CA PRO A 428 39.40 6.64 1.69
C PRO A 428 38.68 7.93 1.25
N PRO A 429 38.70 8.99 2.09
CA PRO A 429 38.00 10.26 1.84
C PRO A 429 38.31 10.93 0.49
N GLU A 430 39.45 10.59 -0.12
CA GLU A 430 39.93 11.11 -1.41
C GLU A 430 39.07 10.67 -2.61
N ILE A 431 38.22 9.64 -2.46
CA ILE A 431 37.27 9.22 -3.52
C ILE A 431 35.89 9.91 -3.35
N LEU A 432 35.59 10.44 -2.16
CA LEU A 432 34.33 11.13 -1.87
C LEU A 432 34.34 12.62 -2.26
N GLU A 433 35.46 13.15 -2.76
CA GLU A 433 35.58 14.54 -3.23
C GLU A 433 34.83 14.82 -4.55
N TRP A 434 34.39 13.78 -5.26
CA TRP A 434 33.76 13.88 -6.59
C TRP A 434 32.23 13.85 -6.58
N VAL A 435 31.61 13.67 -5.41
CA VAL A 435 30.17 13.87 -5.23
C VAL A 435 29.99 15.26 -4.62
N PRO A 436 29.27 16.19 -5.26
CA PRO A 436 28.97 17.48 -4.66
C PRO A 436 28.40 17.25 -3.26
N ARG A 437 29.07 17.77 -2.23
CA ARG A 437 28.51 17.80 -0.87
C ARG A 437 27.12 18.44 -0.96
N PRO A 438 26.13 17.99 -0.18
CA PRO A 438 24.82 18.63 -0.16
C PRO A 438 25.03 20.14 0.00
N ARG A 439 24.37 20.92 -0.86
CA ARG A 439 24.22 22.35 -0.65
C ARG A 439 23.61 22.56 0.73
N ASP A 440 23.88 23.73 1.31
CA ASP A 440 23.47 24.16 2.66
C ASP A 440 22.16 23.57 3.21
N GLY A 441 22.02 23.53 4.54
CA GLY A 441 20.80 23.02 5.20
C GLY A 441 19.51 23.77 4.83
N VAL A 442 19.59 24.88 4.07
CA VAL A 442 18.44 25.60 3.50
C VAL A 442 17.92 24.87 2.27
N THR A 443 18.79 24.50 1.33
CA THR A 443 18.44 23.77 0.10
C THR A 443 17.78 22.44 0.44
N LEU A 444 18.38 21.67 1.36
CA LEU A 444 17.81 20.40 1.82
C LEU A 444 16.39 20.55 2.38
N ARG A 445 16.16 21.54 3.25
CA ARG A 445 14.83 21.79 3.84
C ARG A 445 13.81 22.16 2.76
N ARG A 446 14.20 22.99 1.80
CA ARG A 446 13.34 23.38 0.66
C ARG A 446 12.98 22.16 -0.20
N VAL A 447 13.95 21.29 -0.51
CA VAL A 447 13.70 20.06 -1.29
C VAL A 447 12.79 19.11 -0.52
N ARG A 448 13.07 18.84 0.75
CA ARG A 448 12.23 17.97 1.59
C ARG A 448 10.78 18.46 1.66
N ALA A 449 10.58 19.75 1.91
CA ALA A 449 9.25 20.34 1.96
C ALA A 449 8.50 20.20 0.63
N ALA A 450 9.15 20.51 -0.50
CA ALA A 450 8.53 20.41 -1.82
C ALA A 450 8.19 18.96 -2.20
N VAL A 451 9.02 17.99 -1.81
CA VAL A 451 8.71 16.57 -2.01
C VAL A 451 7.48 16.17 -1.18
N LEU A 452 7.46 16.46 0.13
CA LEU A 452 6.33 16.10 0.99
C LEU A 452 5.01 16.72 0.53
N GLU A 453 5.03 17.97 0.07
CA GLU A 453 3.86 18.66 -0.46
C GLU A 453 3.35 17.96 -1.73
N ALA A 454 4.23 17.65 -2.67
CA ALA A 454 3.85 16.90 -3.87
C ALA A 454 3.40 15.46 -3.57
N LEU A 455 3.95 14.82 -2.53
CA LEU A 455 3.47 13.53 -2.05
C LEU A 455 2.06 13.62 -1.46
N SER A 456 1.73 14.75 -0.84
CA SER A 456 0.43 14.99 -0.22
C SER A 456 -0.69 15.15 -1.24
N ASP A 457 -0.37 15.78 -2.39
CA ASP A 457 -1.30 15.97 -3.53
C ASP A 457 -1.68 14.67 -4.25
N MET A 458 -0.96 13.57 -4.01
CA MET A 458 -1.32 12.28 -4.59
C MET A 458 -2.52 11.67 -3.85
N GLU A 459 -3.65 11.55 -4.54
CA GLU A 459 -4.81 10.80 -4.06
C GLU A 459 -4.61 9.29 -4.26
N GLY A 460 -4.66 8.52 -3.15
CA GLY A 460 -4.78 7.06 -3.16
C GLY A 460 -3.50 6.25 -2.87
N ILE A 461 -3.72 4.98 -2.47
CA ILE A 461 -2.69 3.98 -2.10
C ILE A 461 -2.00 3.36 -3.34
N ALA A 462 -2.46 3.67 -4.55
CA ALA A 462 -2.13 2.94 -5.78
C ALA A 462 -0.70 3.14 -6.34
N ASP A 463 0.19 3.85 -5.64
CA ASP A 463 1.43 4.38 -6.23
C ASP A 463 2.71 4.10 -5.42
N CYS A 464 2.71 3.05 -4.60
CA CYS A 464 3.89 2.72 -3.77
C CYS A 464 5.16 2.54 -4.61
N ARG A 465 5.05 2.06 -5.85
CA ARG A 465 6.20 1.86 -6.75
C ARG A 465 6.79 3.19 -7.23
N VAL A 466 5.94 4.16 -7.60
CA VAL A 466 6.36 5.50 -8.04
C VAL A 466 7.13 6.25 -6.95
N VAL A 467 6.69 6.09 -5.70
CA VAL A 467 7.17 6.90 -4.58
C VAL A 467 8.36 6.27 -3.85
N LYS A 468 8.46 4.93 -3.84
CA LYS A 468 9.51 4.20 -3.10
C LYS A 468 10.95 4.64 -3.41
N PRO A 469 11.34 4.98 -4.66
CA PRO A 469 12.70 5.49 -4.94
C PRO A 469 13.06 6.80 -4.20
N TRP A 470 12.06 7.58 -3.77
CA TRP A 470 12.24 8.90 -3.16
C TRP A 470 12.39 8.83 -1.66
N LEU A 471 11.77 7.81 -1.06
CA LEU A 471 11.58 7.72 0.38
C LEU A 471 12.87 7.19 1.02
N THR A 472 13.81 8.11 1.30
CA THR A 472 14.82 7.83 2.32
C THR A 472 14.12 7.47 3.63
N PRO A 473 14.73 6.69 4.53
CA PRO A 473 14.10 6.32 5.80
C PRO A 473 13.56 7.53 6.57
N GLU A 474 14.27 8.66 6.53
CA GLU A 474 13.87 9.92 7.15
C GLU A 474 12.62 10.51 6.49
N LEU A 475 12.61 10.60 5.15
CA LEU A 475 11.49 11.15 4.41
C LEU A 475 10.24 10.25 4.47
N ALA A 476 10.45 8.92 4.46
CA ALA A 476 9.40 7.92 4.69
C ALA A 476 8.73 8.13 6.04
N THR A 477 9.54 8.33 7.07
CA THR A 477 9.09 8.53 8.46
C THR A 477 8.29 9.82 8.60
N GLU A 478 8.76 10.91 8.00
CA GLU A 478 8.05 12.20 8.03
C GLU A 478 6.74 12.16 7.23
N TYR A 479 6.76 11.58 6.03
CA TYR A 479 5.56 11.43 5.21
C TYR A 479 4.51 10.53 5.88
N ALA A 480 4.94 9.41 6.49
CA ALA A 480 4.05 8.53 7.24
C ALA A 480 3.32 9.27 8.37
N LEU A 481 4.03 10.10 9.13
CA LEU A 481 3.43 10.90 10.21
C LEU A 481 2.38 11.87 9.66
N SER A 482 2.67 12.54 8.54
CA SER A 482 1.73 13.48 7.90
C SER A 482 0.42 12.81 7.47
N ARG A 483 0.46 11.50 7.18
CA ARG A 483 -0.69 10.73 6.71
C ARG A 483 -1.43 10.01 7.83
N LEU A 484 -0.76 9.63 8.92
CA LEU A 484 -1.39 9.01 10.10
C LEU A 484 -2.51 9.88 10.69
N GLY A 485 -2.38 11.22 10.65
CA GLY A 485 -3.43 12.14 11.12
C GLY A 485 -4.63 12.31 10.17
N ILE A 486 -4.50 11.90 8.90
CA ILE A 486 -5.50 12.14 7.85
C ILE A 486 -6.15 10.83 7.39
N SER A 487 -5.48 9.69 7.56
CA SER A 487 -6.01 8.40 7.09
C SER A 487 -7.27 8.00 7.84
N ARG A 488 -8.33 7.68 7.08
CA ARG A 488 -9.60 7.15 7.63
C ARG A 488 -9.41 5.81 8.32
N ASP A 489 -8.43 5.02 7.90
CA ASP A 489 -8.11 3.74 8.54
C ASP A 489 -7.09 3.89 9.67
N GLY A 490 -6.54 5.08 9.95
CA GLY A 490 -5.56 5.29 11.01
C GLY A 490 -4.23 4.53 10.87
N SER A 491 -3.90 4.02 9.68
CA SER A 491 -2.64 3.34 9.41
C SER A 491 -1.72 4.16 8.52
N ALA A 492 -0.40 3.97 8.68
CA ALA A 492 0.57 4.59 7.80
C ALA A 492 0.42 4.02 6.38
N PRO A 493 0.60 4.83 5.32
CA PRO A 493 0.56 4.33 3.95
C PRO A 493 1.52 3.16 3.78
N SER A 494 1.09 2.10 3.10
CA SER A 494 1.97 0.95 2.81
C SER A 494 3.22 1.34 2.01
N CYS A 495 3.18 2.46 1.26
CA CYS A 495 4.33 3.01 0.54
C CYS A 495 5.39 3.64 1.45
N ALA A 496 5.02 4.06 2.66
CA ALA A 496 5.87 4.84 3.54
C ALA A 496 5.70 4.33 4.96
N GLN A 497 6.49 3.30 5.28
CA GLN A 497 6.58 2.79 6.63
C GLN A 497 7.68 3.55 7.38
N PRO A 498 7.41 4.02 8.61
CA PRO A 498 8.44 4.66 9.42
C PRO A 498 9.61 3.72 9.69
N ASP A 499 10.83 4.25 9.75
CA ASP A 499 12.00 3.50 10.21
C ASP A 499 11.99 3.48 11.76
N TRP A 500 11.20 2.55 12.30
CA TRP A 500 11.05 2.39 13.75
C TRP A 500 12.38 2.12 14.47
N PRO A 501 13.29 1.27 13.97
CA PRO A 501 14.62 1.12 14.55
C PRO A 501 15.40 2.44 14.65
N TRP A 502 15.41 3.25 13.58
CA TRP A 502 16.10 4.55 13.55
C TRP A 502 15.52 5.54 14.55
N LEU A 503 14.19 5.66 14.62
CA LEU A 503 13.47 6.50 15.58
C LEU A 503 13.78 6.09 17.03
N LYS A 504 13.70 4.79 17.33
CA LYS A 504 13.95 4.26 18.68
C LYS A 504 15.38 4.51 19.11
N ALA A 505 16.36 4.17 18.27
CA ALA A 505 17.77 4.35 18.57
C ALA A 505 18.13 5.84 18.76
N GLY A 506 17.41 6.76 18.11
CA GLY A 506 17.76 8.18 18.15
C GLY A 506 19.15 8.43 17.55
N ALA A 507 19.51 7.70 16.49
CA ALA A 507 20.86 7.64 15.94
C ALA A 507 21.37 8.98 15.33
N SER A 508 20.54 10.03 15.29
CA SER A 508 20.87 11.37 14.81
C SER A 508 19.93 12.41 15.44
N GLU A 509 20.29 13.70 15.37
CA GLU A 509 19.38 14.80 15.78
C GLU A 509 18.04 14.76 15.05
N ALA A 510 18.05 14.42 13.75
CA ALA A 510 16.83 14.25 12.96
C ALA A 510 15.95 13.10 13.49
N ALA A 511 16.55 11.98 13.93
CA ALA A 511 15.82 10.86 14.52
C ALA A 511 15.14 11.27 15.84
N VAL A 512 15.83 12.05 16.66
CA VAL A 512 15.30 12.55 17.94
C VAL A 512 14.15 13.53 17.70
N LEU A 513 14.29 14.43 16.72
CA LEU A 513 13.25 15.38 16.33
C LEU A 513 12.00 14.65 15.84
N GLU A 514 12.15 13.74 14.89
CA GLU A 514 11.01 12.98 14.35
C GLU A 514 10.36 12.10 15.42
N ARG A 515 11.16 11.44 16.28
CA ARG A 515 10.61 10.70 17.44
C ARG A 515 9.75 11.60 18.32
N THR A 516 10.20 12.82 18.60
CA THR A 516 9.43 13.79 19.39
C THR A 516 8.10 14.10 18.73
N ARG A 517 8.06 14.32 17.40
CA ARG A 517 6.81 14.56 16.66
C ARG A 517 5.85 13.37 16.73
N TYR A 518 6.35 12.13 16.67
CA TYR A 518 5.54 10.93 16.87
C TYR A 518 4.98 10.84 18.30
N LEU A 519 5.79 11.16 19.31
CA LEU A 519 5.35 11.17 20.71
C LEU A 519 4.28 12.24 20.98
N ASP A 520 4.40 13.42 20.35
CA ASP A 520 3.40 14.48 20.42
C ASP A 520 2.09 14.07 19.73
N TYR A 521 2.19 13.41 18.56
CA TYR A 521 1.04 12.89 17.82
C TYR A 521 0.17 11.93 18.66
N LEU A 522 0.76 11.09 19.52
CA LEU A 522 0.02 10.14 20.37
C LEU A 522 -1.11 10.80 21.18
N GLN A 523 -0.97 12.07 21.55
CA GLN A 523 -1.97 12.82 22.33
C GLN A 523 -3.24 13.11 21.53
N ALA A 524 -3.11 13.39 20.22
CA ALA A 524 -4.22 13.73 19.34
C ALA A 524 -4.68 12.55 18.45
N ALA A 525 -3.90 11.47 18.43
CA ALA A 525 -4.18 10.28 17.64
C ALA A 525 -5.49 9.60 18.07
N ASN A 526 -6.25 9.07 17.11
CA ASN A 526 -7.31 8.10 17.40
C ASN A 526 -6.71 6.80 17.97
N SER A 527 -7.53 5.97 18.63
CA SER A 527 -7.02 4.81 19.35
C SER A 527 -6.26 3.82 18.46
N LYS A 528 -6.75 3.52 17.26
CA LYS A 528 -6.04 2.65 16.30
C LYS A 528 -4.63 3.15 15.94
N SER A 529 -4.53 4.41 15.50
CA SER A 529 -3.24 4.99 15.07
C SER A 529 -2.27 5.10 16.25
N ARG A 530 -2.79 5.47 17.43
CA ARG A 530 -2.04 5.52 18.68
C ARG A 530 -1.43 4.16 18.99
N ASP A 531 -2.24 3.10 18.91
CA ASP A 531 -1.82 1.74 19.24
C ASP A 531 -0.84 1.15 18.23
N GLU A 532 -0.95 1.52 16.96
CA GLU A 532 0.03 1.15 15.93
C GLU A 532 1.41 1.76 16.21
N VAL A 533 1.46 3.06 16.52
CA VAL A 533 2.71 3.76 16.87
C VAL A 533 3.30 3.23 18.17
N LEU A 534 2.48 3.04 19.22
CA LEU A 534 2.92 2.52 20.51
C LEU A 534 3.52 1.12 20.38
N SER A 535 2.89 0.24 19.60
CA SER A 535 3.39 -1.12 19.36
C SER A 535 4.78 -1.09 18.77
N GLN A 536 5.05 -0.20 17.82
CA GLN A 536 6.37 -0.14 17.19
C GLN A 536 7.43 0.49 18.10
N LEU A 537 7.14 1.62 18.74
CA LEU A 537 8.07 2.31 19.63
C LEU A 537 8.46 1.49 20.87
N ALA A 538 7.56 0.62 21.36
CA ALA A 538 7.78 -0.20 22.54
C ALA A 538 8.21 -1.65 22.25
N ASN A 539 8.61 -1.97 21.01
CA ASN A 539 8.89 -3.35 20.60
C ASN A 539 7.76 -4.32 20.97
N TYR A 540 6.55 -4.02 20.49
CA TYR A 540 5.34 -4.78 20.78
C TYR A 540 5.07 -4.92 22.29
N GLY A 541 5.45 -3.91 23.07
CA GLY A 541 5.28 -3.86 24.53
C GLY A 541 6.41 -4.53 25.33
N ASP A 542 7.28 -5.32 24.71
CA ASP A 542 8.34 -6.07 25.40
C ASP A 542 9.28 -5.16 26.18
N ASP A 543 9.58 -3.98 25.63
CA ASP A 543 10.44 -3.02 26.30
C ASP A 543 9.82 -2.54 27.63
N CYS A 544 8.49 -2.40 27.69
CA CYS A 544 7.79 -1.91 28.88
C CYS A 544 7.62 -2.96 29.99
N PHE A 545 7.64 -4.25 29.63
CA PHE A 545 7.28 -5.36 30.53
C PHE A 545 8.46 -6.29 30.89
N GLY A 546 9.57 -6.21 30.16
CA GLY A 546 10.75 -7.04 30.39
C GLY A 546 11.59 -6.64 31.61
N LYS A 547 12.52 -7.53 32.02
CA LYS A 547 13.50 -7.28 33.12
C LYS A 547 14.41 -6.06 32.88
N GLN A 548 14.38 -5.48 31.68
CA GLN A 548 15.17 -4.31 31.26
C GLN A 548 14.47 -2.96 31.52
N LYS A 549 13.32 -2.93 32.21
CA LYS A 549 12.57 -1.69 32.54
C LYS A 549 13.45 -0.59 33.18
N GLY A 550 14.46 -0.97 33.96
CA GLY A 550 15.42 -0.05 34.60
C GLY A 550 16.59 0.45 33.72
N SER A 551 16.77 -0.10 32.50
CA SER A 551 17.81 0.31 31.55
C SER A 551 17.27 1.08 30.33
N LEU A 552 15.96 1.36 30.30
CA LEU A 552 15.34 2.10 29.20
C LEU A 552 15.71 3.59 29.23
N PRO A 553 15.81 4.26 28.07
CA PRO A 553 15.92 5.71 28.01
C PRO A 553 14.71 6.42 28.64
N ASP A 554 14.92 7.60 29.24
CA ASP A 554 13.88 8.38 29.93
C ASP A 554 12.60 8.61 29.11
N TRP A 555 12.75 8.89 27.80
CA TRP A 555 11.60 9.13 26.92
C TRP A 555 10.73 7.88 26.79
N GLN A 556 11.34 6.70 26.79
CA GLN A 556 10.66 5.42 26.66
C GLN A 556 10.04 4.99 27.99
N GLN A 557 10.70 5.26 29.12
CA GLN A 557 10.10 5.10 30.44
C GLN A 557 8.82 5.95 30.58
N ARG A 558 8.86 7.21 30.13
CA ARG A 558 7.67 8.09 30.10
C ARG A 558 6.59 7.60 29.15
N LEU A 559 6.96 7.07 27.98
CA LEU A 559 6.01 6.46 27.05
C LEU A 559 5.32 5.26 27.70
N CYS A 560 6.07 4.35 28.32
CA CYS A 560 5.52 3.19 29.00
C CYS A 560 4.61 3.63 30.16
N SER A 561 5.07 4.51 31.05
CA SER A 561 4.28 4.90 32.23
C SER A 561 3.01 5.68 31.89
N ARG A 562 2.98 6.39 30.76
CA ARG A 562 1.83 7.20 30.33
C ARG A 562 0.82 6.43 29.50
N TRP A 563 1.27 5.53 28.63
CA TRP A 563 0.43 4.93 27.58
C TRP A 563 0.41 3.41 27.58
N ILE A 564 1.38 2.74 28.22
CA ILE A 564 1.51 1.28 28.19
C ILE A 564 1.68 0.77 29.62
N HIS A 565 0.54 0.58 30.30
CA HIS A 565 0.53 -0.13 31.59
C HIS A 565 0.76 -1.63 31.36
N GLU A 566 1.35 -2.32 32.34
CA GLU A 566 1.47 -3.78 32.32
C GLU A 566 0.14 -4.42 31.92
N PRO A 567 0.13 -5.47 31.07
CA PRO A 567 -1.06 -6.29 30.92
C PRO A 567 -1.51 -6.60 32.34
N ALA A 568 -2.78 -6.37 32.66
CA ALA A 568 -3.29 -6.78 33.95
C ALA A 568 -3.30 -8.31 33.94
N THR A 569 -2.16 -8.92 34.26
CA THR A 569 -2.05 -10.35 34.47
C THR A 569 -2.75 -10.60 35.80
N VAL A 570 -4.05 -10.84 35.75
CA VAL A 570 -4.85 -11.07 36.96
C VAL A 570 -4.68 -12.52 37.35
N GLN A 571 -4.06 -12.76 38.49
CA GLN A 571 -4.06 -14.06 39.16
C GLN A 571 -5.45 -14.28 39.76
N LEU A 572 -6.25 -15.12 39.12
CA LEU A 572 -7.61 -15.43 39.56
C LEU A 572 -7.58 -16.55 40.62
N THR A 573 -7.00 -16.27 41.79
CA THR A 573 -7.14 -17.18 42.93
C THR A 573 -8.57 -17.01 43.48
N LEU A 574 -9.48 -17.90 43.08
CA LEU A 574 -10.92 -17.86 43.40
C LEU A 574 -11.23 -17.93 44.90
N LYS A 575 -10.26 -18.29 45.76
CA LYS A 575 -10.51 -18.34 47.20
C LYS A 575 -10.28 -17.03 47.97
N ASN A 576 -9.57 -16.02 47.45
CA ASN A 576 -9.30 -14.77 48.20
C ASN A 576 -8.92 -13.52 47.37
N SER A 577 -9.00 -13.55 46.04
CA SER A 577 -8.77 -12.33 45.26
C SER A 577 -9.93 -11.34 45.48
N LYS A 578 -9.61 -10.07 45.76
CA LYS A 578 -10.58 -8.97 45.96
C LYS A 578 -11.41 -8.63 44.71
N LEU A 579 -11.21 -9.36 43.61
CA LEU A 579 -11.87 -9.15 42.33
C LEU A 579 -13.05 -10.12 42.21
N ARG A 580 -14.19 -9.75 42.77
CA ARG A 580 -15.47 -10.43 42.49
C ARG A 580 -16.07 -9.81 41.23
N LEU A 581 -15.89 -10.47 40.09
CA LEU A 581 -16.68 -10.18 38.89
C LEU A 581 -18.11 -10.67 39.16
N ASP A 582 -19.01 -9.76 39.54
CA ASP A 582 -20.42 -10.06 39.68
C ASP A 582 -20.99 -10.55 38.32
N LYS A 583 -21.89 -11.54 38.35
CA LYS A 583 -22.61 -12.04 37.16
C LYS A 583 -23.32 -10.90 36.41
N SER A 584 -23.62 -9.79 37.10
CA SER A 584 -24.19 -8.56 36.51
C SER A 584 -23.24 -7.78 35.56
N ARG A 585 -21.94 -8.10 35.54
CA ARG A 585 -20.90 -7.41 34.75
C ARG A 585 -20.27 -8.30 33.67
N GLN A 586 -20.74 -9.54 33.51
CA GLN A 586 -20.15 -10.53 32.62
C GLN A 586 -21.00 -10.75 31.38
N PHE A 587 -20.37 -10.74 30.22
CA PHE A 587 -21.00 -11.09 28.96
C PHE A 587 -20.99 -12.62 28.79
N ARG A 588 -22.11 -13.18 28.33
CA ARG A 588 -22.23 -14.61 28.01
C ARG A 588 -21.80 -14.85 26.58
N GLN A 589 -21.03 -15.92 26.36
CA GLN A 589 -20.59 -16.37 25.04
C GLN A 589 -21.68 -17.21 24.37
N PHE A 590 -21.86 -17.00 23.07
CA PHE A 590 -22.71 -17.80 22.20
C PHE A 590 -21.89 -18.19 20.98
N VAL A 591 -21.72 -19.49 20.73
CA VAL A 591 -20.94 -19.99 19.61
C VAL A 591 -21.89 -20.39 18.48
N SER A 592 -21.63 -19.92 17.26
CA SER A 592 -22.38 -20.29 16.06
C SER A 592 -21.42 -20.63 14.93
N GLN A 593 -21.64 -21.78 14.29
CA GLN A 593 -20.88 -22.21 13.12
C GLN A 593 -21.57 -21.76 11.83
N ALA A 594 -20.77 -21.37 10.84
CA ALA A 594 -21.29 -20.99 9.53
C ALA A 594 -21.88 -22.22 8.80
N PRO A 595 -22.97 -22.06 8.02
CA PRO A 595 -23.50 -23.13 7.17
C PRO A 595 -22.44 -23.64 6.18
N ARG A 596 -22.20 -24.96 6.14
CA ARG A 596 -21.13 -25.58 5.30
C ARG A 596 -21.65 -26.27 4.01
N ASP A 597 -22.90 -26.04 3.61
CA ASP A 597 -23.52 -26.81 2.54
C ASP A 597 -23.02 -26.41 1.12
N GLY A 598 -22.47 -27.40 0.42
CA GLY A 598 -22.43 -27.53 -1.05
C GLY A 598 -22.13 -26.29 -1.90
N GLY A 599 -20.86 -26.06 -2.22
CA GLY A 599 -20.41 -25.36 -3.45
C GLY A 599 -20.52 -23.83 -3.48
N ASN A 600 -21.35 -23.19 -2.65
CA ASN A 600 -21.55 -21.73 -2.64
C ASN A 600 -21.53 -21.12 -1.22
N GLY A 601 -20.59 -21.51 -0.36
CA GLY A 601 -20.46 -21.01 1.03
C GLY A 601 -20.38 -19.48 1.21
N ILE A 602 -20.13 -18.73 0.13
CA ILE A 602 -20.12 -17.27 0.11
C ILE A 602 -21.54 -16.66 0.02
N ALA A 603 -22.53 -17.36 -0.57
CA ALA A 603 -23.88 -16.84 -0.78
C ALA A 603 -24.73 -16.81 0.51
N ASP A 604 -24.52 -17.78 1.41
CA ASP A 604 -25.33 -17.93 2.63
C ASP A 604 -24.76 -17.18 3.85
N GLN A 605 -23.48 -16.82 3.83
CA GLN A 605 -22.81 -16.10 4.92
C GLN A 605 -23.44 -14.74 5.24
N ARG A 606 -23.95 -14.03 4.23
CA ARG A 606 -24.61 -12.73 4.42
C ARG A 606 -25.93 -12.86 5.18
N ALA A 607 -26.78 -13.79 4.78
CA ALA A 607 -28.05 -14.06 5.45
C ALA A 607 -27.81 -14.58 6.87
N TRP A 608 -26.82 -15.46 7.03
CA TRP A 608 -26.42 -16.00 8.32
C TRP A 608 -25.88 -14.93 9.29
N LEU A 609 -24.89 -14.12 8.90
CA LEU A 609 -24.34 -13.06 9.77
C LEU A 609 -25.41 -12.00 10.13
N SER A 610 -26.32 -11.72 9.21
CA SER A 610 -27.48 -10.84 9.45
C SER A 610 -28.49 -11.45 10.42
N SER A 611 -28.64 -12.78 10.40
CA SER A 611 -29.52 -13.51 11.32
C SER A 611 -29.01 -13.44 12.76
N LEU A 612 -27.69 -13.42 12.96
CA LEU A 612 -27.09 -13.20 14.28
C LEU A 612 -27.45 -11.82 14.86
N ALA A 613 -27.84 -10.84 14.03
CA ALA A 613 -28.31 -9.52 14.47
C ALA A 613 -29.81 -9.47 14.85
N GLN A 614 -30.55 -10.57 14.76
CA GLN A 614 -31.98 -10.59 15.09
C GLN A 614 -32.19 -10.23 16.57
N GLY A 615 -33.10 -9.28 16.84
CA GLY A 615 -33.38 -8.75 18.17
C GLY A 615 -32.54 -7.53 18.59
N MET A 616 -31.63 -7.06 17.73
CA MET A 616 -30.81 -5.86 17.95
C MET A 616 -31.46 -4.61 17.31
N PRO A 617 -31.00 -3.37 17.62
CA PRO A 617 -31.52 -2.14 17.00
C PRO A 617 -31.49 -2.23 15.46
N GLY A 618 -32.49 -1.66 14.78
CA GLY A 618 -32.73 -1.89 13.34
C GLY A 618 -31.55 -1.59 12.40
N GLN A 619 -30.60 -0.73 12.80
CA GLN A 619 -29.41 -0.43 12.01
C GLN A 619 -28.31 -1.51 12.10
N ALA A 620 -28.28 -2.31 13.17
CA ALA A 620 -27.27 -3.33 13.43
C ALA A 620 -27.26 -4.43 12.35
N SER A 621 -28.44 -4.93 11.98
CA SER A 621 -28.59 -5.94 10.93
C SER A 621 -28.13 -5.42 9.57
N THR A 622 -28.41 -4.14 9.26
CA THR A 622 -27.98 -3.50 8.02
C THR A 622 -26.46 -3.36 7.96
N HIS A 623 -25.81 -2.93 9.04
CA HIS A 623 -24.35 -2.79 9.11
C HIS A 623 -23.62 -4.13 9.06
N LEU A 624 -24.13 -5.16 9.76
CA LEU A 624 -23.57 -6.52 9.67
C LEU A 624 -23.77 -7.12 8.28
N ALA A 625 -24.89 -6.87 7.61
CA ALA A 625 -25.10 -7.29 6.23
C ALA A 625 -24.13 -6.61 5.25
N ALA A 626 -23.83 -5.32 5.46
CA ALA A 626 -22.85 -4.58 4.67
C ALA A 626 -21.43 -5.12 4.88
N TYR A 627 -21.07 -5.44 6.12
CA TYR A 627 -19.77 -6.05 6.44
C TYR A 627 -19.64 -7.47 5.87
N ALA A 628 -20.69 -8.29 5.96
CA ALA A 628 -20.70 -9.62 5.34
C ALA A 628 -20.49 -9.55 3.83
N LYS A 629 -21.09 -8.53 3.17
CA LYS A 629 -20.86 -8.27 1.75
C LYS A 629 -19.39 -7.92 1.47
N GLU A 630 -18.75 -7.12 2.31
CA GLU A 630 -17.32 -6.78 2.16
C GLU A 630 -16.43 -8.04 2.23
N LEU A 631 -16.70 -8.94 3.17
CA LEU A 631 -15.97 -10.21 3.28
C LEU A 631 -16.18 -11.09 2.04
N GLN A 632 -17.42 -11.17 1.56
CA GLN A 632 -17.77 -11.88 0.32
C GLN A 632 -17.03 -11.30 -0.89
N ASP A 633 -16.99 -9.97 -1.04
CA ASP A 633 -16.28 -9.30 -2.15
C ASP A 633 -14.76 -9.54 -2.10
N LYS A 634 -14.21 -9.81 -0.90
CA LYS A 634 -12.80 -10.18 -0.66
C LYS A 634 -12.53 -11.69 -0.75
N GLY A 635 -13.54 -12.51 -1.00
CA GLY A 635 -13.41 -13.98 -1.01
C GLY A 635 -13.08 -14.57 0.36
N GLN A 636 -13.40 -13.86 1.45
CA GLN A 636 -13.11 -14.31 2.81
C GLN A 636 -14.34 -15.00 3.42
N VAL A 637 -14.14 -16.21 3.93
CA VAL A 637 -15.20 -17.07 4.49
C VAL A 637 -15.07 -17.11 6.01
N ILE A 638 -16.19 -17.00 6.73
CA ILE A 638 -16.26 -17.17 8.19
C ILE A 638 -16.53 -18.65 8.49
N ASP A 639 -15.77 -19.24 9.41
CA ASP A 639 -15.98 -20.61 9.88
C ASP A 639 -16.80 -20.65 11.17
N VAL A 640 -16.40 -19.84 12.16
CA VAL A 640 -17.01 -19.79 13.49
C VAL A 640 -17.19 -18.34 13.94
N VAL A 641 -18.28 -18.07 14.66
CA VAL A 641 -18.49 -16.80 15.37
C VAL A 641 -18.70 -17.08 16.85
N ASN A 642 -17.91 -16.42 17.69
CA ASN A 642 -18.19 -16.30 19.12
C ASN A 642 -18.82 -14.92 19.38
N LEU A 643 -20.01 -14.92 19.94
CA LEU A 643 -20.79 -13.72 20.22
C LEU A 643 -20.92 -13.53 21.72
N TRP A 644 -20.44 -12.41 22.22
CA TRP A 644 -20.48 -12.03 23.64
C TRP A 644 -21.61 -11.02 23.87
N ARG A 645 -22.59 -11.35 24.73
CA ARG A 645 -23.75 -10.51 25.03
C ARG A 645 -24.08 -10.44 26.51
N HIS A 646 -24.58 -9.29 26.96
CA HIS A 646 -25.12 -9.12 28.31
C HIS A 646 -26.56 -8.57 28.25
N PRO A 647 -27.55 -9.20 28.94
CA PRO A 647 -28.96 -8.79 28.88
C PRO A 647 -29.24 -7.36 29.36
N GLY A 648 -28.35 -6.81 30.21
CA GLY A 648 -28.42 -5.44 30.71
C GLY A 648 -27.58 -4.43 29.93
N HIS A 649 -26.96 -4.83 28.81
CA HIS A 649 -26.04 -3.98 28.06
C HIS A 649 -26.51 -3.79 26.61
N SER A 650 -26.33 -2.59 26.07
CA SER A 650 -26.68 -2.24 24.68
C SER A 650 -25.60 -2.60 23.65
N ARG A 651 -24.52 -3.26 24.10
CA ARG A 651 -23.34 -3.60 23.29
C ARG A 651 -23.19 -5.11 23.19
N ALA A 652 -22.51 -5.56 22.14
CA ALA A 652 -22.14 -6.95 21.95
C ALA A 652 -20.79 -7.03 21.22
N LEU A 653 -19.96 -8.03 21.55
CA LEU A 653 -18.71 -8.28 20.85
C LEU A 653 -18.86 -9.53 19.98
N PHE A 654 -18.53 -9.42 18.70
CA PHE A 654 -18.42 -10.55 17.80
C PHE A 654 -16.94 -10.85 17.55
N GLU A 655 -16.58 -12.11 17.68
CA GLU A 655 -15.27 -12.66 17.36
C GLU A 655 -15.46 -13.62 16.18
N LEU A 656 -15.02 -13.19 15.00
CA LEU A 656 -15.18 -13.91 13.73
C LEU A 656 -13.91 -14.67 13.41
N HIS A 657 -14.01 -15.99 13.29
CA HIS A 657 -12.91 -16.88 12.87
C HIS A 657 -13.03 -17.15 11.37
N MET A 658 -11.98 -16.85 10.60
CA MET A 658 -12.00 -16.99 9.13
C MET A 658 -11.46 -18.35 8.67
N ALA A 659 -12.06 -18.93 7.62
CA ALA A 659 -11.62 -20.20 7.02
C ALA A 659 -10.36 -20.00 6.14
N GLY A 660 -9.32 -20.81 6.33
CA GLY A 660 -8.14 -20.84 5.44
C GLY A 660 -6.74 -20.89 6.10
N GLY A 661 -6.61 -20.71 7.42
CA GLY A 661 -5.33 -20.68 8.18
C GLY A 661 -4.43 -19.48 7.83
N ASP A 662 -3.66 -18.82 8.70
CA ASP A 662 -3.41 -18.89 10.15
C ASP A 662 -3.83 -17.54 10.79
N CYS A 663 -4.26 -17.51 12.05
CA CYS A 663 -4.41 -16.29 12.88
C CYS A 663 -5.49 -15.23 12.49
N ALA A 664 -6.38 -15.46 11.52
CA ALA A 664 -7.32 -14.42 11.06
C ALA A 664 -8.60 -14.32 11.91
N THR A 665 -8.50 -13.77 13.14
CA THR A 665 -9.67 -13.40 13.96
C THR A 665 -10.03 -11.93 13.74
N VAL A 666 -11.31 -11.64 13.50
CA VAL A 666 -11.81 -10.27 13.41
C VAL A 666 -12.77 -9.97 14.55
N LEU A 667 -12.49 -8.91 15.31
CA LEU A 667 -13.38 -8.40 16.35
C LEU A 667 -14.29 -7.30 15.82
N LEU A 668 -15.60 -7.42 16.07
CA LEU A 668 -16.59 -6.37 15.81
C LEU A 668 -17.32 -6.00 17.10
N LEU A 669 -17.28 -4.73 17.48
CA LEU A 669 -18.08 -4.18 18.56
C LEU A 669 -19.39 -3.62 17.97
N LEU A 670 -20.52 -4.14 18.45
CA LEU A 670 -21.81 -3.55 18.17
C LEU A 670 -22.18 -2.57 19.27
N THR A 671 -22.66 -1.39 18.87
CA THR A 671 -23.18 -0.33 19.73
C THR A 671 -24.57 0.11 19.25
N PRO A 672 -25.30 0.94 20.02
CA PRO A 672 -26.55 1.55 19.55
C PRO A 672 -26.42 2.36 18.25
N HIS A 673 -25.21 2.83 17.96
CA HIS A 673 -24.91 3.67 16.79
C HIS A 673 -24.39 2.88 15.58
N GLY A 674 -24.09 1.58 15.73
CA GLY A 674 -23.69 0.74 14.61
C GLY A 674 -22.68 -0.35 14.94
N VAL A 675 -22.01 -0.85 13.91
CA VAL A 675 -20.97 -1.88 14.01
C VAL A 675 -19.62 -1.21 13.80
N GLN A 676 -18.70 -1.47 14.71
CA GLN A 676 -17.34 -0.95 14.67
C GLN A 676 -16.36 -2.12 14.63
N LYS A 677 -15.44 -2.12 13.67
CA LYS A 677 -14.33 -3.06 13.66
C LYS A 677 -13.33 -2.66 14.74
N VAL A 678 -12.95 -3.61 15.59
CA VAL A 678 -11.96 -3.40 16.65
C VAL A 678 -10.61 -3.88 16.14
N PHE A 679 -9.65 -2.98 16.10
CA PHE A 679 -8.26 -3.27 15.78
C PHE A 679 -7.58 -3.93 16.99
N VAL A 680 -7.07 -5.14 16.80
CA VAL A 680 -6.23 -5.81 17.79
C VAL A 680 -4.77 -5.49 17.43
N PRO A 681 -4.07 -4.67 18.23
CA PRO A 681 -2.70 -4.29 17.91
C PRO A 681 -1.75 -5.50 18.01
N PRO A 682 -0.68 -5.54 17.19
CA PRO A 682 0.27 -6.65 17.18
C PRO A 682 0.88 -6.97 18.54
N ARG A 683 1.03 -5.99 19.43
CA ARG A 683 1.51 -6.23 20.80
C ARG A 683 0.60 -7.11 21.67
N ILE A 684 -0.68 -7.19 21.31
CA ILE A 684 -1.65 -8.08 21.94
C ILE A 684 -1.70 -9.41 21.18
N SER A 685 -1.72 -9.36 19.83
CA SER A 685 -1.86 -10.55 19.01
C SER A 685 -0.58 -11.37 18.78
N GLN A 686 0.63 -10.80 18.93
CA GLN A 686 1.91 -11.52 18.74
C GLN A 686 2.35 -12.29 19.99
N ARG A 687 1.77 -12.00 21.16
CA ARG A 687 2.05 -12.72 22.41
C ARG A 687 1.30 -14.04 22.54
N SER A 688 0.33 -14.29 21.68
CA SER A 688 -0.45 -15.52 21.59
C SER A 688 -0.34 -16.05 20.16
N VAL A 689 0.21 -17.25 19.95
CA VAL A 689 0.21 -17.85 18.61
C VAL A 689 -1.24 -18.20 18.27
N CYS A 690 -1.79 -17.50 17.26
CA CYS A 690 -3.02 -17.77 16.52
C CYS A 690 -4.34 -18.10 17.24
N HIS A 691 -4.38 -18.14 18.57
CA HIS A 691 -5.55 -18.49 19.36
C HIS A 691 -5.71 -17.47 20.50
N THR A 692 -6.20 -16.29 20.15
CA THR A 692 -6.86 -15.43 21.13
C THR A 692 -8.24 -16.02 21.40
N ASP A 693 -8.31 -17.18 22.02
CA ASP A 693 -9.59 -17.64 22.56
C ASP A 693 -9.94 -16.63 23.65
N ILE A 694 -10.84 -15.71 23.31
CA ILE A 694 -11.40 -14.82 24.31
C ILE A 694 -12.08 -15.74 25.31
N VAL A 695 -11.60 -15.73 26.55
CA VAL A 695 -12.14 -16.59 27.63
C VAL A 695 -13.21 -15.86 28.41
N ARG A 696 -13.24 -14.53 28.35
CA ARG A 696 -14.24 -13.71 29.02
C ARG A 696 -14.33 -12.32 28.41
N VAL A 697 -15.52 -11.72 28.48
CA VAL A 697 -15.75 -10.30 28.22
C VAL A 697 -16.52 -9.70 29.40
N SER A 698 -16.07 -8.55 29.88
CA SER A 698 -16.68 -7.82 31.01
C SER A 698 -16.81 -6.33 30.74
N ASP A 699 -17.52 -5.65 31.64
CA ASP A 699 -17.41 -4.21 31.89
C ASP A 699 -17.13 -4.04 33.40
N LEU A 700 -15.86 -4.23 33.77
CA LEU A 700 -15.40 -4.41 35.15
C LEU A 700 -15.55 -3.11 35.94
N ASP A 701 -15.23 -1.97 35.32
CA ASP A 701 -15.25 -0.65 35.93
C ASP A 701 -16.49 0.19 35.62
N GLN A 702 -17.41 -0.33 34.80
CA GLN A 702 -18.72 0.25 34.47
C GLN A 702 -18.61 1.57 33.70
N ASP A 703 -17.55 1.74 32.91
CA ASP A 703 -17.41 2.87 32.01
C ASP A 703 -18.02 2.60 30.61
N GLY A 704 -18.54 1.38 30.41
CA GLY A 704 -19.19 0.92 29.20
C GLY A 704 -18.22 0.41 28.13
N ARG A 705 -16.90 0.47 28.38
CA ARG A 705 -15.87 -0.12 27.54
C ARG A 705 -15.66 -1.56 27.95
N LEU A 706 -15.58 -2.45 26.97
CA LEU A 706 -15.52 -3.87 27.27
C LEU A 706 -14.08 -4.27 27.55
N GLU A 707 -13.81 -4.92 28.68
CA GLU A 707 -12.57 -5.66 28.85
C GLU A 707 -12.69 -7.05 28.26
N VAL A 708 -11.71 -7.38 27.45
CA VAL A 708 -11.55 -8.65 26.76
C VAL A 708 -10.42 -9.39 27.44
N TRP A 709 -10.68 -10.63 27.80
CA TRP A 709 -9.76 -11.49 28.54
C TRP A 709 -9.35 -12.68 27.68
N TRP A 710 -8.09 -13.06 27.72
CA TRP A 710 -7.58 -14.26 27.03
C TRP A 710 -6.55 -14.99 27.89
N THR A 711 -6.32 -16.27 27.62
CA THR A 711 -5.32 -17.09 28.29
C THR A 711 -4.07 -17.28 27.40
N PRO A 712 -2.86 -17.35 27.98
CA PRO A 712 -1.68 -17.77 27.24
C PRO A 712 -1.83 -19.24 26.79
N GLU A 713 -1.49 -19.52 25.52
CA GLU A 713 -1.73 -20.74 24.73
C GLU A 713 -1.55 -22.13 25.36
N SER A 714 -0.88 -22.27 26.50
CA SER A 714 -0.44 -23.59 26.99
C SER A 714 -1.55 -24.47 27.59
N TRP A 715 -2.81 -24.02 27.67
CA TRP A 715 -3.81 -24.70 28.52
C TRP A 715 -5.22 -24.94 27.97
N GLY A 716 -5.59 -24.40 26.80
CA GLY A 716 -6.91 -24.58 26.18
C GLY A 716 -8.08 -23.93 26.95
N ALA A 717 -9.03 -23.31 26.25
CA ALA A 717 -10.16 -22.56 26.81
C ALA A 717 -11.00 -23.33 27.85
N THR A 718 -11.00 -24.68 27.79
CA THR A 718 -11.85 -25.58 28.59
C THR A 718 -11.70 -25.51 30.12
N ARG A 719 -10.67 -24.85 30.69
CA ARG A 719 -10.45 -24.82 32.15
C ARG A 719 -10.85 -23.53 32.85
N PHE A 720 -11.07 -22.43 32.13
CA PHE A 720 -11.34 -21.13 32.74
C PHE A 720 -12.78 -21.00 33.30
N ASP A 721 -13.75 -21.64 32.65
CA ASP A 721 -15.17 -21.66 33.05
C ASP A 721 -15.60 -22.94 33.79
N ALA A 722 -14.68 -23.87 34.06
CA ALA A 722 -14.99 -25.11 34.80
C ALA A 722 -15.32 -24.86 36.29
N CYS A 723 -14.97 -23.67 36.80
CA CYS A 723 -15.19 -23.25 38.19
C CYS A 723 -16.14 -22.06 38.20
N THR A 724 -17.42 -22.34 38.44
CA THR A 724 -18.51 -21.35 38.46
C THR A 724 -18.63 -20.61 39.80
N GLY A 725 -17.88 -21.07 40.82
CA GLY A 725 -17.89 -20.55 42.18
C GLY A 725 -19.15 -20.92 42.97
N ASP A 726 -19.95 -21.87 42.48
CA ASP A 726 -21.16 -22.37 43.15
C ASP A 726 -21.02 -23.80 43.68
N ASP A 727 -22.03 -24.26 44.42
CA ASP A 727 -22.04 -25.59 45.05
C ASP A 727 -21.96 -26.76 44.04
N GLY A 728 -22.18 -26.49 42.74
CA GLY A 728 -22.02 -27.45 41.65
C GLY A 728 -20.56 -27.79 41.35
N ASP A 729 -19.61 -26.93 41.71
CA ASP A 729 -18.17 -27.20 41.53
C ASP A 729 -17.68 -28.28 42.49
N LEU A 730 -18.23 -28.31 43.72
CA LEU A 730 -17.96 -29.33 44.74
C LEU A 730 -18.51 -30.71 44.33
N ARG A 731 -19.61 -30.75 43.57
CA ARG A 731 -20.24 -32.00 43.10
C ARG A 731 -19.50 -32.62 41.92
N ARG A 732 -18.72 -31.84 41.17
CA ARG A 732 -17.95 -32.30 40.00
C ARG A 732 -16.52 -32.74 40.32
N ASN A 733 -16.12 -32.76 41.61
CA ASN A 733 -14.75 -33.10 42.04
C ASN A 733 -13.65 -32.25 41.36
N LEU A 734 -13.99 -31.00 40.99
CA LEU A 734 -13.06 -30.05 40.37
C LEU A 734 -12.33 -29.27 41.47
N ASP A 735 -11.01 -29.43 41.57
CA ASP A 735 -10.17 -28.65 42.48
C ASP A 735 -9.92 -27.24 41.92
N CYS A 736 -10.88 -26.35 42.15
CA CYS A 736 -10.79 -24.93 41.79
C CYS A 736 -9.75 -24.13 42.61
N SER A 737 -9.06 -24.76 43.58
CA SER A 737 -7.95 -24.14 44.31
C SER A 737 -6.56 -24.45 43.73
N ALA A 738 -6.46 -25.35 42.76
CA ALA A 738 -5.22 -25.71 42.08
C ALA A 738 -4.94 -24.91 40.78
N ILE A 739 -5.86 -24.03 40.37
CA ILE A 739 -5.77 -23.31 39.09
C ILE A 739 -5.21 -21.90 39.32
N ASP A 740 -3.89 -21.79 39.52
CA ASP A 740 -3.14 -20.54 39.42
C ASP A 740 -2.96 -20.14 37.94
N GLN A 741 -4.06 -19.85 37.23
CA GLN A 741 -3.99 -19.48 35.82
C GLN A 741 -4.05 -17.97 35.63
N PRO A 742 -2.98 -17.35 35.09
CA PRO A 742 -3.02 -15.95 34.70
C PRO A 742 -3.87 -15.78 33.43
N ALA A 743 -4.82 -14.83 33.47
CA ALA A 743 -5.43 -14.28 32.27
C ALA A 743 -4.82 -12.91 31.96
N GLU A 744 -4.62 -12.64 30.68
CA GLU A 744 -4.30 -11.31 30.19
C GLU A 744 -5.60 -10.56 29.84
N MET A 745 -5.58 -9.24 29.99
CA MET A 745 -6.75 -8.39 29.78
C MET A 745 -6.36 -7.11 29.04
N ALA A 746 -7.25 -6.69 28.14
CA ALA A 746 -7.24 -5.36 27.54
C ALA A 746 -8.65 -4.83 27.35
N GLU A 747 -8.78 -3.53 27.20
CA GLU A 747 -10.01 -2.77 27.14
C GLU A 747 -10.24 -2.24 25.72
N ILE A 748 -11.49 -2.24 25.25
CA ILE A 748 -11.83 -1.63 23.96
C ILE A 748 -11.98 -0.10 24.13
N ASP A 749 -10.99 0.66 23.68
CA ASP A 749 -11.05 2.14 23.60
C ASP A 749 -11.27 2.58 22.16
N GLY A 750 -12.47 3.07 21.85
CA GLY A 750 -12.84 3.46 20.49
C GLY A 750 -12.75 2.29 19.52
N ALA A 751 -11.86 2.39 18.51
CA ALA A 751 -11.70 1.39 17.45
C ALA A 751 -10.58 0.38 17.68
N ALA A 752 -9.97 0.33 18.87
CA ALA A 752 -8.81 -0.51 19.13
C ALA A 752 -8.83 -1.11 20.54
N LEU A 753 -8.13 -2.22 20.71
CA LEU A 753 -7.89 -2.85 21.99
C LEU A 753 -6.62 -2.25 22.63
N THR A 754 -6.74 -1.69 23.83
CA THR A 754 -5.63 -1.06 24.56
C THR A 754 -5.45 -1.70 25.94
N TYR A 755 -4.24 -1.69 26.49
CA TYR A 755 -4.05 -2.10 27.89
C TYR A 755 -4.74 -1.09 28.82
N PHE A 756 -5.25 -1.59 29.95
CA PHE A 756 -6.02 -0.81 30.92
C PHE A 756 -5.27 0.45 31.37
N VAL A 757 -5.85 1.63 31.15
CA VAL A 757 -5.29 2.91 31.58
C VAL A 757 -6.04 3.37 32.83
N ASN A 758 -5.51 3.06 34.02
CA ASN A 758 -6.09 3.48 35.30
C ASN A 758 -5.88 4.98 35.61
N ASN A 759 -5.83 5.83 34.59
CA ASN A 759 -5.60 7.26 34.80
C ASN A 759 -6.92 8.03 34.70
N ARG A 760 -7.47 8.39 35.87
CA ARG A 760 -8.65 9.27 35.98
C ARG A 760 -8.51 10.60 35.23
N GLN A 761 -7.28 11.03 34.88
CA GLN A 761 -7.01 12.25 34.12
C GLN A 761 -7.15 12.11 32.59
N SER A 762 -7.19 10.89 32.04
CA SER A 762 -7.39 10.66 30.59
C SER A 762 -8.82 10.29 30.25
N ARG A 763 -9.80 10.59 31.12
CA ARG A 763 -11.22 10.50 30.79
C ARG A 763 -11.48 11.42 29.59
N SER A 764 -11.38 10.86 28.38
CA SER A 764 -12.18 11.29 27.24
C SER A 764 -13.59 11.44 27.78
N GLU A 765 -14.21 12.58 27.49
CA GLU A 765 -15.62 12.79 27.78
C GLU A 765 -16.38 11.53 27.38
N THR A 766 -16.91 10.83 28.40
CA THR A 766 -17.88 9.77 28.18
C THR A 766 -18.92 10.36 27.24
N PRO A 767 -19.37 9.66 26.18
CA PRO A 767 -20.41 10.20 25.30
C PRO A 767 -21.56 10.68 26.18
N THR A 768 -21.71 12.00 26.27
CA THR A 768 -22.49 12.71 27.30
C THR A 768 -24.00 12.51 27.14
N GLU A 769 -24.41 11.64 26.20
CA GLU A 769 -25.79 11.37 25.83
C GLU A 769 -26.25 9.92 26.15
N GLU A 770 -25.37 9.01 26.56
CA GLU A 770 -25.79 7.68 27.04
C GLU A 770 -25.98 7.71 28.57
N VAL A 771 -27.23 7.83 29.03
CA VAL A 771 -27.57 7.75 30.46
C VAL A 771 -27.44 6.29 30.91
N TRP A 772 -26.29 5.96 31.51
CA TRP A 772 -25.97 4.65 32.05
C TRP A 772 -26.58 4.45 33.42
N THR A 773 -27.37 3.41 33.56
CA THR A 773 -28.00 3.11 34.83
C THR A 773 -28.00 1.62 35.09
N SER A 774 -26.93 1.13 35.73
CA SER A 774 -27.05 -0.07 36.56
C SER A 774 -27.90 0.34 37.77
N SER A 775 -29.21 0.06 37.78
CA SER A 775 -29.98 0.22 39.01
C SER A 775 -30.61 -1.09 39.45
N GLU A 776 -30.12 -1.56 40.60
CA GLU A 776 -31.06 -1.84 41.68
C GLU A 776 -31.91 -0.56 41.90
N ASN A 777 -33.22 -0.67 41.73
CA ASN A 777 -34.26 0.35 41.90
C ASN A 777 -34.56 1.30 40.70
N LEU A 778 -35.80 1.14 40.21
CA LEU A 778 -36.76 2.14 39.74
C LEU A 778 -36.26 3.25 38.79
N TYR A 779 -36.50 3.08 37.48
CA TYR A 779 -36.54 4.20 36.53
C TYR A 779 -37.97 4.62 36.19
N GLN A 780 -38.28 5.88 36.48
CA GLN A 780 -39.34 6.65 35.83
C GLN A 780 -38.76 7.27 34.55
N PHE A 781 -39.42 7.07 33.42
CA PHE A 781 -39.05 7.73 32.16
C PHE A 781 -39.54 9.18 32.16
N ALA A 782 -38.62 10.14 32.05
CA ALA A 782 -38.96 11.49 31.65
C ALA A 782 -39.31 11.51 30.15
N LYS A 783 -40.43 12.15 29.81
CA LYS A 783 -40.89 12.41 28.44
C LYS A 783 -39.90 13.26 27.66
N SER A 784 -39.46 12.79 26.48
CA SER A 784 -39.28 13.60 25.25
C SER A 784 -38.82 12.70 24.08
N PRO A 785 -38.83 13.20 22.83
CA PRO A 785 -39.96 13.59 22.00
C PRO A 785 -40.17 12.61 20.83
N ASP A 786 -41.33 12.69 20.19
CA ASP A 786 -41.78 11.82 19.11
C ASP A 786 -40.76 11.63 17.97
N ILE A 787 -40.08 10.47 17.93
CA ILE A 787 -39.41 9.97 16.73
C ILE A 787 -40.29 8.87 16.13
N GLN A 788 -40.96 9.21 15.03
CA GLN A 788 -41.65 8.23 14.20
C GLN A 788 -40.62 7.38 13.43
N VAL A 789 -40.34 6.18 13.93
CA VAL A 789 -39.63 5.15 13.16
C VAL A 789 -40.67 4.32 12.39
N VAL A 790 -40.69 4.51 11.08
CA VAL A 790 -41.45 3.70 10.12
C VAL A 790 -40.73 2.36 9.94
N GLY A 791 -41.42 1.23 10.16
CA GLY A 791 -41.11 -0.03 9.46
C GLY A 791 -40.74 -1.29 10.26
N LEU A 792 -40.57 -1.25 11.59
CA LEU A 792 -40.49 -2.47 12.42
C LEU A 792 -41.36 -2.26 13.66
N THR A 793 -42.47 -2.97 13.78
CA THR A 793 -43.40 -2.79 14.90
C THR A 793 -42.72 -3.15 16.23
N PRO A 794 -42.64 -2.23 17.22
CA PRO A 794 -41.97 -2.43 18.53
C PRO A 794 -42.52 -3.57 19.41
N ALA A 795 -43.62 -4.21 19.00
CA ALA A 795 -44.37 -5.17 19.81
C ALA A 795 -43.66 -6.53 19.98
N CYS A 796 -42.63 -6.85 19.19
CA CYS A 796 -41.95 -8.16 19.20
C CYS A 796 -40.46 -8.07 19.56
N ASN A 797 -40.09 -7.16 20.47
CA ASN A 797 -38.74 -7.15 21.01
C ASN A 797 -38.55 -8.35 21.96
N ARG A 798 -37.95 -9.45 21.45
CA ARG A 798 -37.75 -10.69 22.21
C ARG A 798 -37.00 -10.48 23.53
N ILE A 799 -36.01 -9.59 23.58
CA ILE A 799 -35.27 -9.26 24.81
C ILE A 799 -36.22 -8.68 25.87
N LEU A 800 -37.08 -7.73 25.47
CA LEU A 800 -38.04 -7.13 26.40
C LEU A 800 -39.12 -8.13 26.82
N VAL A 801 -39.63 -8.94 25.88
CA VAL A 801 -40.62 -10.00 26.17
C VAL A 801 -40.02 -11.03 27.12
N GLY A 802 -38.82 -11.57 26.83
CA GLY A 802 -38.07 -12.49 27.67
C GLY A 802 -37.81 -11.93 29.06
N SER A 803 -37.52 -10.62 29.20
CA SER A 803 -37.37 -9.98 30.50
C SER A 803 -38.67 -9.99 31.32
N VAL A 804 -39.82 -9.75 30.69
CA VAL A 804 -41.14 -9.79 31.36
C VAL A 804 -41.52 -11.22 31.72
N LEU A 805 -41.28 -12.18 30.82
CA LEU A 805 -41.55 -13.60 31.05
C LEU A 805 -40.69 -14.16 32.19
N TYR A 806 -39.40 -13.83 32.22
CA TYR A 806 -38.51 -14.24 33.31
C TYR A 806 -38.95 -13.61 34.65
N GLN A 807 -39.15 -12.29 34.68
CA GLN A 807 -39.51 -11.58 35.92
C GLN A 807 -40.88 -11.97 36.48
N LYS A 808 -41.87 -12.25 35.62
CA LYS A 808 -43.26 -12.47 36.05
C LYS A 808 -43.67 -13.92 36.05
N LEU A 809 -43.07 -14.76 35.21
CA LEU A 809 -43.44 -16.16 35.04
C LEU A 809 -42.33 -17.13 35.43
N GLY A 810 -41.10 -16.65 35.67
CA GLY A 810 -39.94 -17.49 35.97
C GLY A 810 -39.54 -18.40 34.81
N ILE A 811 -39.87 -18.01 33.58
CA ILE A 811 -39.56 -18.73 32.34
C ILE A 811 -38.35 -18.02 31.72
N ALA A 812 -37.22 -18.71 31.63
CA ALA A 812 -35.99 -18.15 31.09
C ALA A 812 -35.93 -18.41 29.59
N GLU A 813 -35.65 -17.37 28.80
CA GLU A 813 -35.55 -17.53 27.35
C GLU A 813 -34.25 -18.25 26.95
N TRP A 814 -33.14 -18.07 27.71
CA TRP A 814 -31.83 -18.68 27.44
C TRP A 814 -30.98 -18.78 28.72
N SER A 815 -30.73 -19.97 29.26
CA SER A 815 -29.83 -20.13 30.42
C SER A 815 -29.27 -21.56 30.55
N GLU A 816 -27.95 -21.70 30.34
CA GLU A 816 -27.17 -22.89 30.73
C GLU A 816 -27.21 -23.20 32.25
N ASN A 817 -27.71 -22.27 33.07
CA ASN A 817 -27.92 -22.47 34.51
C ASN A 817 -29.40 -22.68 34.90
N ALA A 818 -30.28 -23.03 33.96
CA ALA A 818 -31.66 -23.40 34.29
C ALA A 818 -31.74 -24.84 34.80
N SER A 819 -31.09 -25.13 35.93
CA SER A 819 -31.27 -26.38 36.70
C SER A 819 -32.69 -26.53 37.30
N ALA A 820 -33.66 -25.76 36.81
CA ALA A 820 -35.04 -25.71 37.27
C ALA A 820 -36.09 -26.01 36.16
N GLY A 821 -35.70 -26.48 34.97
CA GLY A 821 -36.62 -27.02 33.95
C GLY A 821 -37.75 -26.08 33.51
N ARG A 822 -37.41 -24.87 33.01
CA ARG A 822 -38.37 -23.84 32.55
C ARG A 822 -37.83 -23.00 31.38
N GLU A 823 -37.10 -23.62 30.47
CA GLU A 823 -36.55 -22.96 29.27
C GLU A 823 -37.61 -22.82 28.16
N VAL A 824 -37.59 -21.71 27.43
CA VAL A 824 -38.48 -21.49 26.26
C VAL A 824 -38.06 -22.38 25.10
N MET A 825 -38.94 -23.28 24.66
CA MET A 825 -38.73 -24.15 23.50
C MET A 825 -39.08 -23.44 22.19
N GLU A 826 -40.16 -22.64 22.18
CA GLU A 826 -40.61 -21.86 21.01
C GLU A 826 -41.44 -20.65 21.47
N LEU A 827 -41.39 -19.53 20.73
CA LEU A 827 -42.14 -18.30 21.04
C LEU A 827 -42.67 -17.59 19.79
N ALA A 828 -43.95 -17.23 19.82
CA ALA A 828 -44.64 -16.37 18.86
C ALA A 828 -45.16 -15.11 19.55
N CYS A 829 -45.07 -13.95 18.91
CA CYS A 829 -45.60 -12.69 19.42
C CYS A 829 -46.29 -11.87 18.32
N ALA A 830 -47.27 -11.05 18.71
CA ALA A 830 -47.98 -10.14 17.82
C ALA A 830 -48.53 -8.94 18.61
N ARG A 831 -48.73 -7.81 17.93
CA ARG A 831 -49.43 -6.66 18.53
C ARG A 831 -50.89 -7.06 18.84
N HIS A 832 -51.40 -6.64 20.00
CA HIS A 832 -52.77 -6.91 20.37
C HIS A 832 -53.76 -6.15 19.44
N PRO A 833 -54.80 -6.82 18.90
CA PRO A 833 -55.59 -6.30 17.79
C PRO A 833 -56.61 -5.21 18.17
N ILE A 834 -56.86 -4.99 19.47
CA ILE A 834 -57.69 -3.89 19.99
C ILE A 834 -56.82 -2.83 20.68
N HIS A 835 -55.82 -3.27 21.44
CA HIS A 835 -54.98 -2.42 22.29
C HIS A 835 -53.54 -2.39 21.72
N PRO A 836 -53.20 -1.43 20.85
CA PRO A 836 -51.93 -1.44 20.10
C PRO A 836 -50.66 -1.30 20.97
N ASP A 837 -50.82 -0.88 22.23
CA ASP A 837 -49.79 -0.79 23.26
C ASP A 837 -49.52 -2.12 23.99
N GLN A 838 -50.33 -3.14 23.74
CA GLN A 838 -50.22 -4.47 24.33
C GLN A 838 -49.70 -5.48 23.29
N THR A 839 -49.09 -6.55 23.78
CA THR A 839 -48.50 -7.62 22.97
C THR A 839 -49.07 -8.96 23.39
N ILE A 840 -49.55 -9.74 22.41
CA ILE A 840 -49.90 -11.14 22.59
C ILE A 840 -48.63 -11.97 22.43
N VAL A 841 -48.40 -12.91 23.34
CA VAL A 841 -47.29 -13.86 23.32
C VAL A 841 -47.86 -15.26 23.49
N ALA A 842 -47.41 -16.20 22.67
CA ALA A 842 -47.62 -17.63 22.87
C ALA A 842 -46.26 -18.32 22.90
N LEU A 843 -46.05 -19.28 23.81
CA LEU A 843 -44.78 -20.01 23.90
C LEU A 843 -44.97 -21.45 24.40
N PHE A 844 -44.00 -22.30 24.03
CA PHE A 844 -43.74 -23.58 24.66
C PHE A 844 -42.53 -23.45 25.60
N HIS A 845 -42.55 -24.13 26.74
CA HIS A 845 -41.43 -24.19 27.66
C HIS A 845 -41.28 -25.57 28.31
N GLU A 846 -40.08 -25.92 28.74
CA GLU A 846 -39.85 -27.17 29.48
C GLU A 846 -40.54 -27.17 30.85
N LEU A 847 -40.92 -28.34 31.33
CA LEU A 847 -41.45 -28.54 32.68
C LEU A 847 -40.41 -29.26 33.56
N ALA A 848 -40.22 -28.77 34.78
CA ALA A 848 -39.28 -29.36 35.73
C ALA A 848 -39.73 -30.77 36.14
N GLY A 849 -38.91 -31.79 35.87
CA GLY A 849 -39.19 -33.18 36.24
C GLY A 849 -40.11 -33.94 35.27
N ALA A 850 -40.18 -33.52 33.99
CA ALA A 850 -41.08 -34.06 32.97
C ALA A 850 -40.71 -35.46 32.41
N THR A 851 -40.28 -36.39 33.25
CA THR A 851 -40.34 -37.83 32.96
C THR A 851 -41.50 -38.42 33.75
N GLY A 852 -42.68 -38.48 33.13
CA GLY A 852 -43.82 -39.20 33.72
C GLY A 852 -43.51 -40.70 33.83
N PRO A 853 -44.34 -41.50 34.55
CA PRO A 853 -44.06 -42.92 34.81
C PRO A 853 -43.93 -43.86 33.59
N ASN A 854 -44.04 -43.36 32.35
CA ASN A 854 -44.11 -44.15 31.10
C ASN A 854 -43.39 -43.47 29.90
N ASP A 855 -42.31 -42.68 30.09
CA ASP A 855 -41.57 -41.99 29.00
C ASP A 855 -42.41 -41.03 28.13
N VAL A 856 -43.54 -40.51 28.64
CA VAL A 856 -44.33 -39.48 27.96
C VAL A 856 -43.72 -38.09 28.24
N TYR A 857 -43.22 -37.43 27.20
CA TYR A 857 -42.69 -36.07 27.30
C TYR A 857 -43.83 -35.05 27.48
N ARG A 858 -43.66 -34.09 28.38
CA ARG A 858 -44.63 -33.01 28.61
C ARG A 858 -43.96 -31.64 28.47
N ALA A 859 -44.63 -30.71 27.81
CA ALA A 859 -44.21 -29.32 27.67
C ALA A 859 -45.27 -28.37 28.23
N GLY A 860 -44.83 -27.26 28.83
CA GLY A 860 -45.71 -26.19 29.26
C GLY A 860 -46.08 -25.30 28.07
N PHE A 861 -47.36 -24.98 27.92
CA PHE A 861 -47.86 -24.02 26.94
C PHE A 861 -48.41 -22.79 27.64
N VAL A 862 -47.98 -21.60 27.20
CA VAL A 862 -48.40 -20.33 27.79
C VAL A 862 -48.86 -19.38 26.70
N VAL A 863 -50.01 -18.73 26.92
CA VAL A 863 -50.45 -17.57 26.16
C VAL A 863 -50.59 -16.40 27.11
N ALA A 864 -50.10 -15.22 26.76
CA ALA A 864 -50.19 -14.04 27.59
C ALA A 864 -50.44 -12.79 26.76
N VAL A 865 -51.21 -11.85 27.30
CA VAL A 865 -51.20 -10.46 26.86
C VAL A 865 -50.35 -9.67 27.83
N ILE A 866 -49.36 -8.96 27.33
CA ILE A 866 -48.40 -8.22 28.13
C ILE A 866 -48.35 -6.75 27.70
N ASP A 867 -48.17 -5.88 28.68
CA ASP A 867 -47.76 -4.50 28.49
C ASP A 867 -46.23 -4.45 28.60
N ILE A 868 -45.57 -4.36 27.44
CA ILE A 868 -44.10 -4.35 27.35
C ILE A 868 -43.54 -3.07 27.99
N GLN A 869 -44.22 -1.94 27.82
CA GLN A 869 -43.77 -0.63 28.34
C GLN A 869 -43.81 -0.60 29.86
N ARG A 870 -44.87 -1.16 30.47
CA ARG A 870 -45.05 -1.23 31.92
C ARG A 870 -44.49 -2.51 32.54
N LYS A 871 -43.93 -3.43 31.74
CA LYS A 871 -43.40 -4.74 32.16
C LYS A 871 -44.41 -5.57 32.97
N ARG A 872 -45.66 -5.63 32.50
CA ARG A 872 -46.76 -6.33 33.19
C ARG A 872 -47.39 -7.40 32.31
N VAL A 873 -47.69 -8.55 32.91
CA VAL A 873 -48.62 -9.52 32.33
C VAL A 873 -50.03 -9.06 32.68
N LEU A 874 -50.84 -8.80 31.65
CA LEU A 874 -52.21 -8.32 31.78
C LEU A 874 -53.18 -9.49 31.91
N SER A 875 -53.09 -10.46 31.00
CA SER A 875 -53.89 -11.67 30.99
C SER A 875 -53.03 -12.88 30.61
N ILE A 876 -53.33 -14.06 31.14
CA ILE A 876 -52.54 -15.27 30.91
C ILE A 876 -53.42 -16.53 30.86
N TYR A 877 -53.01 -17.48 30.02
CA TYR A 877 -53.46 -18.86 29.96
C TYR A 877 -52.25 -19.78 30.08
N ARG A 878 -52.41 -20.89 30.80
CA ARG A 878 -51.39 -21.93 30.95
C ARG A 878 -52.05 -23.29 30.75
N SER A 879 -51.40 -24.16 30.00
CA SER A 879 -51.73 -25.58 29.91
C SER A 879 -50.45 -26.39 29.77
N GLU A 880 -50.60 -27.70 29.70
CA GLU A 880 -49.52 -28.63 29.36
C GLU A 880 -49.91 -29.35 28.08
N ILE A 881 -48.91 -29.72 27.29
CA ILE A 881 -49.04 -30.53 26.08
C ILE A 881 -48.27 -31.81 26.33
N GLU A 882 -48.97 -32.93 26.17
CA GLU A 882 -48.34 -34.26 26.19
C GLU A 882 -47.89 -34.59 24.76
N GLU A 883 -46.62 -34.93 24.59
CA GLU A 883 -46.11 -35.48 23.33
C GLU A 883 -46.34 -36.99 23.29
N ASP A 884 -46.79 -37.48 22.14
CA ASP A 884 -47.08 -38.89 21.90
C ASP A 884 -46.76 -39.26 20.44
N GLY A 885 -47.22 -40.44 20.01
CA GLY A 885 -47.05 -40.87 18.62
C GLY A 885 -47.65 -39.92 17.58
N GLY A 886 -48.63 -39.09 17.96
CA GLY A 886 -49.33 -38.13 17.10
C GLY A 886 -48.92 -36.66 17.28
N THR A 887 -48.18 -36.33 18.36
CA THR A 887 -47.88 -34.95 18.77
C THR A 887 -46.40 -34.78 19.11
N ARG A 888 -45.72 -33.81 18.47
CA ARG A 888 -44.31 -33.48 18.74
C ARG A 888 -44.01 -32.00 18.52
N ILE A 889 -43.40 -31.37 19.51
CA ILE A 889 -42.96 -29.97 19.43
C ILE A 889 -41.57 -29.96 18.78
N ARG A 890 -41.44 -29.27 17.63
CA ARG A 890 -40.17 -29.07 16.92
C ARG A 890 -39.82 -27.58 16.96
N GLY A 891 -38.58 -27.25 17.33
CA GLY A 891 -38.11 -25.86 17.28
C GLY A 891 -38.14 -25.30 15.86
N GLY A 892 -38.59 -24.05 15.69
CA GLY A 892 -38.40 -23.28 14.45
C GLY A 892 -39.61 -23.05 13.54
N GLY A 893 -40.84 -22.98 14.06
CA GLY A 893 -42.01 -22.49 13.30
C GLY A 893 -43.34 -23.21 13.53
N GLY A 894 -43.44 -24.02 14.58
CA GLY A 894 -44.64 -24.76 14.99
C GLY A 894 -45.69 -23.91 15.69
N LEU A 895 -45.37 -22.67 16.11
CA LEU A 895 -46.30 -21.80 16.85
C LEU A 895 -46.57 -20.47 16.13
N ARG A 896 -47.85 -20.10 15.98
CA ARG A 896 -48.27 -18.87 15.30
C ARG A 896 -49.47 -18.19 15.99
N LEU A 897 -49.59 -16.88 15.82
CA LEU A 897 -50.74 -16.10 16.31
C LEU A 897 -51.65 -15.71 15.15
N ASP A 898 -52.94 -16.00 15.29
CA ASP A 898 -54.01 -15.59 14.37
C ASP A 898 -54.74 -14.35 14.94
N THR A 899 -54.52 -13.19 14.35
CA THR A 899 -55.14 -11.93 14.79
C THR A 899 -56.32 -11.51 13.91
N ALA A 900 -56.96 -12.44 13.21
CA ALA A 900 -58.15 -12.18 12.40
C ALA A 900 -59.29 -11.51 13.21
N ARG A 901 -60.26 -10.95 12.49
CA ARG A 901 -61.32 -10.09 13.06
C ARG A 901 -62.47 -10.90 13.69
N TYR A 902 -62.18 -11.76 14.66
CA TYR A 902 -63.18 -12.56 15.39
C TYR A 902 -63.96 -11.73 16.41
N HIS A 903 -64.81 -10.80 15.96
CA HIS A 903 -65.74 -10.05 16.82
C HIS A 903 -66.92 -10.94 17.21
N LEU A 904 -66.79 -11.61 18.34
CA LEU A 904 -67.77 -12.58 18.82
C LEU A 904 -68.99 -11.90 19.46
N THR A 905 -68.80 -10.71 20.02
CA THR A 905 -69.86 -9.76 20.42
C THR A 905 -69.38 -8.34 20.07
N PRO A 906 -70.22 -7.29 20.18
CA PRO A 906 -69.77 -5.91 19.93
C PRO A 906 -68.54 -5.48 20.75
N ASN A 907 -68.36 -6.05 21.95
CA ASN A 907 -67.30 -5.68 22.89
C ASN A 907 -66.28 -6.80 23.12
N VAL A 908 -66.41 -7.96 22.48
CA VAL A 908 -65.50 -9.10 22.67
C VAL A 908 -64.93 -9.51 21.33
N ARG A 909 -63.60 -9.37 21.19
CA ARG A 909 -62.84 -9.91 20.07
C ARG A 909 -61.93 -11.03 20.55
N ALA A 910 -61.97 -12.16 19.87
CA ALA A 910 -61.01 -13.23 20.10
C ALA A 910 -59.75 -13.06 19.23
N PHE A 911 -58.65 -13.66 19.68
CA PHE A 911 -57.47 -13.94 18.87
C PHE A 911 -57.14 -15.44 18.96
N GLY A 912 -56.55 -15.99 17.91
CA GLY A 912 -56.18 -17.39 17.83
C GLY A 912 -54.71 -17.65 18.11
N VAL A 913 -54.43 -18.85 18.63
CA VAL A 913 -53.11 -19.48 18.58
C VAL A 913 -53.22 -20.70 17.68
N ARG A 914 -52.30 -20.82 16.72
CA ARG A 914 -52.18 -21.95 15.79
C ARG A 914 -50.95 -22.76 16.14
N MET A 915 -51.14 -24.06 16.31
CA MET A 915 -50.07 -25.02 16.63
C MET A 915 -49.93 -26.02 15.50
N SER A 916 -48.74 -26.12 14.92
CA SER A 916 -48.39 -27.13 13.91
C SER A 916 -47.49 -28.19 14.56
N ILE A 917 -48.02 -28.87 15.57
CA ILE A 917 -47.31 -29.84 16.42
C ILE A 917 -47.67 -31.29 16.09
N ALA A 918 -48.35 -31.52 14.98
CA ALA A 918 -48.72 -32.85 14.54
C ALA A 918 -47.50 -33.65 14.07
N TYR A 919 -47.42 -34.89 14.51
CA TYR A 919 -46.43 -35.86 14.06
C TYR A 919 -47.14 -37.10 13.53
N SER A 920 -46.76 -37.54 12.33
CA SER A 920 -47.29 -38.77 11.75
C SER A 920 -46.20 -39.84 11.73
N PRO A 921 -46.35 -40.94 12.47
CA PRO A 921 -45.52 -42.11 12.34
C PRO A 921 -45.59 -42.69 10.92
N ARG A 922 -44.61 -43.53 10.57
CA ARG A 922 -44.45 -44.10 9.23
C ARG A 922 -45.65 -44.95 8.75
N TYR A 923 -46.45 -45.45 9.68
CA TYR A 923 -47.62 -46.31 9.42
C TYR A 923 -48.93 -45.69 9.92
N ALA A 924 -49.03 -44.35 9.97
CA ALA A 924 -50.27 -43.70 10.36
C ALA A 924 -51.29 -43.77 9.22
N GLU A 925 -52.53 -44.12 9.53
CA GLU A 925 -53.66 -44.14 8.59
C GLU A 925 -54.35 -42.77 8.48
N GLY A 926 -53.88 -41.77 9.23
CA GLY A 926 -54.37 -40.40 9.19
C GLY A 926 -53.62 -39.48 10.15
N GLY A 927 -53.86 -38.18 10.05
CA GLY A 927 -53.26 -37.17 10.92
C GLY A 927 -53.98 -35.82 10.87
N SER A 928 -53.85 -35.03 11.94
CA SER A 928 -54.43 -33.68 12.03
C SER A 928 -53.36 -32.68 12.45
N SER A 929 -53.27 -31.52 11.78
CA SER A 929 -52.29 -30.47 12.05
C SER A 929 -52.92 -29.09 12.06
N ASP A 930 -52.14 -28.11 12.51
CA ASP A 930 -52.51 -26.70 12.53
C ASP A 930 -53.73 -26.44 13.44
N GLN A 931 -53.65 -26.94 14.68
CA GLN A 931 -54.70 -26.81 15.69
C GLN A 931 -54.91 -25.33 16.04
N LEU A 932 -56.14 -24.84 15.91
CA LEU A 932 -56.56 -23.48 16.25
C LEU A 932 -57.31 -23.45 17.58
N THR A 933 -56.81 -22.64 18.51
CA THR A 933 -57.48 -22.30 19.76
C THR A 933 -57.76 -20.79 19.79
N LEU A 934 -59.02 -20.38 19.94
CA LEU A 934 -59.42 -18.98 20.07
C LEU A 934 -59.53 -18.59 21.54
N PHE A 935 -58.89 -17.49 21.91
CA PHE A 935 -58.89 -16.92 23.25
C PHE A 935 -59.66 -15.61 23.30
N VAL A 936 -60.40 -15.41 24.39
CA VAL A 936 -60.97 -14.10 24.77
C VAL A 936 -60.33 -13.63 26.07
N GLU A 937 -60.11 -12.32 26.17
CA GLU A 937 -59.66 -11.70 27.41
C GLU A 937 -60.81 -11.57 28.41
N GLU A 938 -60.61 -12.08 29.62
CA GLU A 938 -61.56 -11.99 30.73
C GLU A 938 -60.82 -11.52 31.99
N GLY A 939 -60.72 -10.19 32.13
CA GLY A 939 -59.94 -9.57 33.20
C GLY A 939 -58.46 -9.93 33.10
N ASN A 940 -57.93 -10.64 34.10
CA ASN A 940 -56.54 -11.08 34.14
C ASN A 940 -56.31 -12.52 33.63
N LYS A 941 -57.32 -13.12 32.99
CA LYS A 941 -57.26 -14.47 32.44
C LYS A 941 -57.54 -14.46 30.94
N LEU A 942 -56.91 -15.37 30.22
CA LEU A 942 -57.27 -15.71 28.86
C LEU A 942 -58.11 -16.98 28.89
N ARG A 943 -59.34 -16.91 28.37
CA ARG A 943 -60.25 -18.06 28.33
C ARG A 943 -60.35 -18.59 26.90
N PRO A 944 -60.06 -19.88 26.65
CA PRO A 944 -60.31 -20.48 25.36
C PRO A 944 -61.83 -20.61 25.14
N VAL A 945 -62.31 -20.15 23.99
CA VAL A 945 -63.72 -20.26 23.55
C VAL A 945 -63.89 -21.24 22.40
N LEU A 946 -62.81 -21.57 21.70
CA LEU A 946 -62.71 -22.68 20.75
C LEU A 946 -61.34 -23.31 21.02
N SER A 947 -61.27 -24.63 21.15
CA SER A 947 -60.03 -25.33 21.49
C SER A 947 -59.72 -26.42 20.47
N ASP A 948 -58.46 -26.49 20.08
CA ASP A 948 -57.84 -27.59 19.34
C ASP A 948 -58.59 -27.98 18.05
N LEU A 949 -59.17 -27.00 17.37
CA LEU A 949 -59.81 -27.21 16.08
C LEU A 949 -58.73 -27.46 15.03
N ALA A 950 -58.57 -28.69 14.57
CA ALA A 950 -57.64 -29.03 13.50
C ALA A 950 -58.00 -28.26 12.21
N MET A 951 -57.14 -27.33 11.78
CA MET A 951 -57.37 -26.59 10.54
C MET A 951 -56.94 -27.36 9.29
N SER A 952 -56.16 -28.43 9.48
CA SER A 952 -55.83 -29.39 8.44
C SER A 952 -55.88 -30.82 8.98
N SER A 953 -56.34 -31.77 8.18
CA SER A 953 -56.26 -33.19 8.48
C SER A 953 -56.15 -34.01 7.20
N TRP A 954 -55.67 -35.24 7.29
CA TRP A 954 -55.64 -36.18 6.20
C TRP A 954 -55.94 -37.59 6.72
N GLU A 955 -56.50 -38.45 5.86
CA GLU A 955 -56.86 -39.83 6.18
C GLU A 955 -56.65 -40.71 4.94
N MET A 956 -56.20 -41.95 5.13
CA MET A 956 -56.11 -42.95 4.06
C MET A 956 -57.47 -43.62 3.89
N LEU A 957 -58.02 -43.59 2.68
CA LEU A 957 -59.30 -44.25 2.38
C LEU A 957 -59.15 -45.76 2.12
N ASP A 958 -57.96 -46.19 1.68
CA ASP A 958 -57.59 -47.61 1.53
C ASP A 958 -56.14 -47.82 1.97
N SER A 959 -55.95 -48.48 3.12
CA SER A 959 -54.62 -48.71 3.71
C SER A 959 -53.83 -49.83 3.03
N ASN A 960 -54.45 -50.65 2.17
CA ASN A 960 -53.81 -51.83 1.58
C ASN A 960 -52.74 -51.48 0.53
N GLY A 961 -52.78 -50.28 -0.07
CA GLY A 961 -51.82 -49.85 -1.11
C GLY A 961 -50.77 -48.83 -0.66
N CYS A 962 -50.90 -48.26 0.55
CA CYS A 962 -50.11 -47.11 0.99
C CYS A 962 -48.82 -47.44 1.76
N PHE A 963 -48.68 -48.67 2.28
CA PHE A 963 -47.56 -49.07 3.14
C PHE A 963 -46.54 -50.01 2.49
N ASP A 964 -46.83 -50.54 1.30
CA ASP A 964 -45.91 -51.37 0.52
C ASP A 964 -44.92 -50.51 -0.26
N GLN A 965 -43.70 -51.04 -0.49
CA GLN A 965 -42.66 -50.32 -1.24
C GLN A 965 -43.19 -49.90 -2.63
N PRO A 966 -42.93 -48.66 -3.09
CA PRO A 966 -43.53 -48.09 -4.29
C PRO A 966 -43.25 -48.86 -5.60
N GLU A 967 -42.37 -49.86 -5.54
CA GLU A 967 -41.97 -50.67 -6.68
C GLU A 967 -42.84 -51.93 -6.88
N ASN A 968 -43.73 -52.31 -5.94
CA ASN A 968 -44.50 -53.58 -6.01
C ASN A 968 -46.02 -53.48 -5.67
N SER A 969 -46.60 -52.30 -5.49
CA SER A 969 -48.04 -52.14 -5.23
C SER A 969 -48.80 -51.81 -6.51
N GLU A 970 -49.65 -52.73 -7.00
CA GLU A 970 -50.63 -52.45 -8.06
C GLU A 970 -51.90 -51.73 -7.54
N LEU A 971 -51.97 -51.44 -6.23
CA LEU A 971 -53.13 -50.82 -5.58
C LEU A 971 -52.91 -49.31 -5.38
N PRO A 972 -53.85 -48.44 -5.80
CA PRO A 972 -53.71 -46.99 -5.64
C PRO A 972 -53.79 -46.58 -4.16
N CYS A 973 -52.82 -45.81 -3.68
CA CYS A 973 -52.87 -45.19 -2.36
C CYS A 973 -53.76 -43.93 -2.41
N VAL A 974 -55.01 -44.02 -1.95
CA VAL A 974 -55.94 -42.88 -1.96
C VAL A 974 -55.92 -42.17 -0.60
N ILE A 975 -55.45 -40.92 -0.60
CA ILE A 975 -55.41 -40.07 0.59
C ILE A 975 -56.46 -38.97 0.46
N GLU A 976 -57.30 -38.82 1.48
CA GLU A 976 -58.22 -37.70 1.62
C GLU A 976 -57.59 -36.61 2.47
N ASP A 977 -57.30 -35.45 1.87
CA ASP A 977 -56.87 -34.24 2.57
C ASP A 977 -58.07 -33.34 2.87
N GLN A 978 -58.11 -32.78 4.07
CA GLN A 978 -59.13 -31.83 4.52
C GLN A 978 -58.45 -30.54 5.00
N THR A 979 -58.83 -29.41 4.42
CA THR A 979 -58.43 -28.07 4.87
C THR A 979 -59.65 -27.31 5.34
N ARG A 980 -59.56 -26.64 6.50
CA ARG A 980 -60.68 -25.92 7.10
C ARG A 980 -60.42 -24.41 7.13
N THR A 981 -61.47 -23.63 6.95
CA THR A 981 -61.46 -22.17 7.14
C THR A 981 -62.56 -21.78 8.11
N LEU A 982 -62.29 -20.77 8.95
CA LEU A 982 -63.21 -20.31 9.99
C LEU A 982 -63.61 -18.85 9.72
N ALA A 983 -64.92 -18.58 9.71
CA ALA A 983 -65.48 -17.25 9.55
C ALA A 983 -66.56 -16.97 10.61
N LEU A 984 -66.98 -15.71 10.75
CA LEU A 984 -68.17 -15.37 11.53
C LEU A 984 -69.41 -15.66 10.69
N ALA A 985 -70.32 -16.50 11.17
CA ALA A 985 -71.61 -16.73 10.53
C ALA A 985 -72.47 -15.44 10.57
N PRO A 986 -73.67 -15.37 10.00
CA PRO A 986 -74.65 -14.29 10.22
C PRO A 986 -75.58 -14.48 11.44
N SER A 987 -75.65 -15.69 12.01
CA SER A 987 -76.47 -16.04 13.18
C SER A 987 -75.76 -15.90 14.54
N SER A 988 -76.50 -15.75 15.63
CA SER A 988 -75.93 -15.70 16.99
C SER A 988 -76.65 -16.63 17.94
N THR A 989 -75.90 -17.34 18.77
CA THR A 989 -76.40 -18.20 19.86
C THR A 989 -75.93 -17.62 21.20
N ASN A 990 -76.83 -17.51 22.19
CA ASN A 990 -76.53 -17.00 23.53
C ASN A 990 -75.86 -15.61 23.56
N GLY A 991 -76.16 -14.76 22.57
CA GLY A 991 -75.58 -13.40 22.44
C GLY A 991 -74.18 -13.36 21.81
N TRP A 992 -73.65 -14.50 21.36
CA TRP A 992 -72.36 -14.62 20.69
C TRP A 992 -72.58 -14.97 19.21
N ARG A 993 -71.78 -14.38 18.32
CA ARG A 993 -71.81 -14.65 16.88
C ARG A 993 -71.39 -16.11 16.66
N ASP A 994 -72.19 -16.89 15.95
CA ASP A 994 -71.84 -18.25 15.59
C ASP A 994 -70.64 -18.26 14.62
N LEU A 995 -69.89 -19.35 14.57
CA LEU A 995 -68.75 -19.51 13.67
C LEU A 995 -69.12 -20.45 12.52
N GLU A 996 -68.74 -20.08 11.31
CA GLU A 996 -68.92 -20.88 10.11
C GLU A 996 -67.60 -21.58 9.77
N LEU A 997 -67.61 -22.91 9.86
CA LEU A 997 -66.48 -23.77 9.53
C LEU A 997 -66.71 -24.38 8.16
N THR A 998 -65.91 -23.97 7.18
CA THR A 998 -65.92 -24.55 5.84
C THR A 998 -64.80 -25.59 5.76
N THR A 999 -65.14 -26.85 5.49
CA THR A 999 -64.17 -27.93 5.25
C THR A 999 -64.12 -28.21 3.75
N MET A 1000 -62.93 -28.04 3.16
CA MET A 1000 -62.64 -28.44 1.80
C MET A 1000 -61.90 -29.77 1.83
N THR A 1001 -62.49 -30.78 1.21
CA THR A 1001 -61.93 -32.13 1.08
C THR A 1001 -61.42 -32.36 -0.34
N THR A 1002 -60.20 -32.88 -0.48
CA THR A 1002 -59.55 -33.25 -1.75
C THR A 1002 -58.95 -34.63 -1.66
N GLN A 1003 -59.13 -35.46 -2.69
CA GLN A 1003 -58.49 -36.77 -2.79
C GLN A 1003 -57.21 -36.71 -3.65
N ARG A 1004 -56.13 -37.30 -3.15
CA ARG A 1004 -54.84 -37.49 -3.84
C ARG A 1004 -54.80 -38.93 -4.43
N ASP A 1005 -54.26 -39.06 -5.65
CA ASP A 1005 -54.00 -40.33 -6.39
C ASP A 1005 -55.18 -41.18 -6.93
N SER A 1006 -56.41 -40.67 -7.00
CA SER A 1006 -57.53 -41.37 -7.65
C SER A 1006 -57.69 -41.10 -9.16
N GLY A 1007 -56.87 -40.24 -9.77
CA GLY A 1007 -57.03 -39.83 -11.18
C GLY A 1007 -58.32 -39.05 -11.50
N VAL A 1008 -59.18 -38.81 -10.50
CA VAL A 1008 -60.44 -38.07 -10.61
C VAL A 1008 -60.50 -37.00 -9.52
N PRO A 1009 -60.54 -35.69 -9.83
CA PRO A 1009 -60.61 -34.64 -8.82
C PRO A 1009 -61.99 -34.61 -8.14
N GLY A 1010 -62.14 -35.32 -7.02
CA GLY A 1010 -63.25 -35.13 -6.10
C GLY A 1010 -62.97 -33.95 -5.17
N LYS A 1011 -63.65 -32.80 -5.37
CA LYS A 1011 -63.69 -31.72 -4.39
C LYS A 1011 -65.05 -31.74 -3.70
N ARG A 1012 -65.06 -31.93 -2.39
CA ARG A 1012 -66.28 -31.82 -1.57
C ARG A 1012 -66.11 -30.68 -0.57
N GLN A 1013 -67.11 -29.80 -0.52
CA GLN A 1013 -67.20 -28.74 0.49
C GLN A 1013 -68.32 -29.09 1.45
N VAL A 1014 -68.02 -29.02 2.75
CA VAL A 1014 -69.01 -29.19 3.83
C VAL A 1014 -68.91 -27.98 4.74
N GLU A 1015 -70.05 -27.34 5.00
CA GLU A 1015 -70.16 -26.22 5.93
C GLU A 1015 -70.81 -26.69 7.23
N LYS A 1016 -70.20 -26.34 8.36
CA LYS A 1016 -70.73 -26.59 9.70
C LYS A 1016 -70.77 -25.28 10.47
N THR A 1017 -71.92 -24.94 11.04
CA THR A 1017 -72.03 -23.82 11.98
C THR A 1017 -71.72 -24.29 13.39
N LEU A 1018 -70.69 -23.73 14.01
CA LEU A 1018 -70.37 -23.93 15.43
C LEU A 1018 -71.13 -22.90 16.26
N ARG A 1019 -71.89 -23.38 17.25
CA ARG A 1019 -72.73 -22.51 18.10
C ARG A 1019 -72.07 -22.31 19.46
N TYR A 1020 -72.24 -21.12 20.03
CA TYR A 1020 -71.70 -20.84 21.36
C TYR A 1020 -72.60 -21.45 22.46
N LEU A 1021 -72.17 -22.58 23.02
CA LEU A 1021 -72.87 -23.35 24.04
C LEU A 1021 -71.96 -23.56 25.26
N LYS A 1022 -72.50 -23.38 26.48
CA LYS A 1022 -71.76 -23.68 27.73
C LYS A 1022 -70.35 -23.05 27.77
N ASN A 1023 -70.24 -21.78 27.38
CA ASN A 1023 -69.00 -20.99 27.36
C ASN A 1023 -67.93 -21.38 26.32
N LYS A 1024 -68.28 -22.16 25.29
CA LYS A 1024 -67.39 -22.52 24.17
C LYS A 1024 -68.18 -22.74 22.86
N TYR A 1025 -67.48 -22.82 21.73
CA TYR A 1025 -68.04 -23.20 20.44
C TYR A 1025 -67.99 -24.72 20.25
N GLU A 1026 -69.10 -25.33 19.83
CA GLU A 1026 -69.27 -26.78 19.57
C GLU A 1026 -69.98 -27.06 18.23
#